data_AF-A0A1G3B1R5-F1
#
_entry.id   AF-A0A1G3B1R5-F1
#
_cell.length_a   1.000
_cell.length_b   1.000
_cell.length_c   1.000
_cell.angle_alpha   90.00
_cell.angle_beta   90.00
_cell.angle_gamma   90.00
#
_symmetry.space_group_name_H-M   'P 1'
#
loop_
_entity.id
_entity.type
_entity.pdbx_description
1 polymer ?
#
loop_
_entity_poly.entity_id
_entity_poly.type
_entity_poly.pdbx_seq_one_letter_code
_entity_poly.pdbx_strand_id
1 'polypeptide(L)'
;MTKTISAGLLPALFLTLSAILCPVIVPLLFLPSVGHAGIFSKEKKHEEIAKRYGVAMVLITPSDKDGKALGAGNGFIVDPSGIVVTNYHCIKGATTAWVKLTNEAHYQVEGVLGIDRERDIAVLKAKAKNLPSAPIGDSDKLSWGERVVAISNSQGQENAISEGIISTLKGVGGTIQFTSRTSPGSSGGPVFNTKGQVVGIITSFAKEGQNLNLVVPINLVKPLLKGRLVALVEIAKEAEGEPDLRISELQEAVRLRPGDVEAHFNLGMEYNEEGQYDLAISEFQEAVRLGPDLAKAHLFLGMAYGGKGLNDLQISESQEALRLRPDFAEAHLSLGVAYSIKGQDDLAIREYQEAVRLKPDYAEAHHFLGATYNDKGQYDLAVNELQEAIRLQPEYTGAHYNLGVAYNGKGQHDLAINELQEALRIEPDYTEASELLDKLRQWRGGQVPSAGTPQPPTSTGKDTATEVKRHLEKGSSFLQEEKPDSAISEYQEAIRLRPDFAEAHLGLGAAYGMKGLHDLEIRQYEEALRLRPDYPEAHFALGSVYREQGQHDLAIGQYGEAIKLKPDYAEAHFGLGVAYGKKGLYDLAIREFEETVKLKPDDADAHYNLGAAYGIKGQYDLAERQFGETLRLRPDYEEAQKALYKLYKLSKTQGPSASAPQPSITTREDVDAAVERHLSLGVSFLQEEQPDSAISEYQEAIRLKPDNAEAHLGLGAAYSMKGLHDLEIRQYEEALRLRPDFAEAHFALGSVYKEQGQHDLAIGQYGEAIKLKPDYAEAHRGLGVAYSTKGLYDLAIREFEETVKLKPDDAGAHYNLGIAYGIKGQYDLAERQFEETLRLRPDHEEARSILNELYKSKHERSGITPQSPIPMEEDKGAEAQLHLERGLALLKKVMPGYDVSALDPAISEFKEAVRLKPDLVEAHYNLGWAYGIKGQDDLKISEFEEAVRLRPNDAEAYRNLGAALNMSGRKVDAIVSYNKALAINPGYAKAWYEEGSILEDMDGYEEAITCCDKALAVNPKYTSAWSLKARCLDRLGRHQEAILCHERARNSFGR
;
A
#
# COMPACT_ATOMS: atom_id res chain seq x y z
N MET A 1 -69.78 -25.70 28.96
CA MET A 1 -69.11 -26.98 29.26
C MET A 1 -68.68 -27.59 27.95
N THR A 2 -67.38 -27.89 27.82
CA THR A 2 -66.70 -28.88 26.94
C THR A 2 -66.92 -28.78 25.41
N LYS A 3 -65.93 -28.82 24.51
CA LYS A 3 -64.50 -29.19 24.58
C LYS A 3 -63.83 -28.85 23.21
N THR A 4 -62.61 -28.31 23.26
CA THR A 4 -61.42 -28.49 22.35
C THR A 4 -61.54 -28.31 20.81
N ILE A 5 -60.89 -27.26 20.23
CA ILE A 5 -59.54 -27.19 19.55
C ILE A 5 -59.59 -27.78 18.11
N SER A 6 -59.12 -27.19 17.00
CA SER A 6 -58.28 -26.00 16.68
C SER A 6 -58.37 -25.64 15.19
N ALA A 7 -57.87 -24.44 14.86
CA ALA A 7 -57.19 -24.03 13.63
C ALA A 7 -58.05 -23.57 12.44
N GLY A 8 -57.99 -22.26 12.18
CA GLY A 8 -58.47 -21.64 10.94
C GLY A 8 -59.21 -20.33 11.21
N LEU A 9 -58.75 -19.25 10.57
CA LEU A 9 -59.34 -17.91 10.47
C LEU A 9 -59.11 -16.91 11.62
N LEU A 10 -58.10 -16.05 11.43
CA LEU A 10 -58.12 -14.60 11.68
C LEU A 10 -56.93 -13.99 10.91
N PRO A 11 -57.05 -12.89 10.14
CA PRO A 11 -58.12 -11.90 10.14
C PRO A 11 -58.60 -11.46 8.72
N ALA A 12 -59.85 -11.77 8.38
CA ALA A 12 -60.59 -11.13 7.27
C ALA A 12 -61.30 -9.82 7.71
N LEU A 13 -60.68 -9.06 8.62
CA LEU A 13 -61.18 -7.75 9.08
C LEU A 13 -60.15 -6.61 8.95
N PHE A 14 -59.07 -6.82 8.18
CA PHE A 14 -58.09 -5.80 7.80
C PHE A 14 -58.24 -5.34 6.33
N LEU A 15 -59.29 -5.78 5.65
CA LEU A 15 -59.49 -5.66 4.20
C LEU A 15 -60.69 -4.77 3.84
N THR A 16 -60.84 -3.60 4.46
CA THR A 16 -61.67 -2.50 3.92
C THR A 16 -61.12 -1.10 4.29
N LEU A 17 -59.82 -0.97 4.57
CA LEU A 17 -59.15 0.34 4.71
C LEU A 17 -57.88 0.52 3.85
N SER A 18 -57.44 -0.50 3.10
CA SER A 18 -56.24 -0.41 2.26
C SER A 18 -56.51 -0.06 0.78
N ALA A 19 -57.76 0.12 0.36
CA ALA A 19 -58.12 0.35 -1.05
C ALA A 19 -58.31 1.82 -1.46
N ILE A 20 -58.03 2.79 -0.57
CA ILE A 20 -58.14 4.23 -0.90
C ILE A 20 -56.82 5.00 -0.67
N LEU A 21 -55.79 4.40 -0.08
CA LEU A 21 -54.54 5.11 0.27
C LEU A 21 -53.29 4.75 -0.54
N CYS A 22 -53.39 3.94 -1.59
CA CYS A 22 -52.21 3.47 -2.33
C CYS A 22 -51.78 4.25 -3.60
N PRO A 23 -52.53 5.23 -4.17
CA PRO A 23 -52.01 6.04 -5.29
C PRO A 23 -51.53 7.46 -4.90
N VAL A 24 -51.35 7.78 -3.61
CA VAL A 24 -50.89 9.12 -3.17
C VAL A 24 -49.46 9.12 -2.60
N ILE A 25 -48.85 7.95 -2.31
CA ILE A 25 -47.57 7.90 -1.58
C ILE A 25 -46.33 7.83 -2.49
N VAL A 26 -46.46 7.44 -3.75
CA VAL A 26 -45.29 7.24 -4.63
C VAL A 26 -44.78 8.52 -5.34
N PRO A 27 -45.60 9.55 -5.63
CA PRO A 27 -45.06 10.81 -6.18
C PRO A 27 -44.55 11.80 -5.12
N LEU A 28 -44.63 11.48 -3.83
CA LEU A 28 -44.22 12.37 -2.72
C LEU A 28 -42.79 12.15 -2.21
N LEU A 29 -42.04 11.19 -2.79
CA LEU A 29 -40.65 10.91 -2.41
C LEU A 29 -39.60 11.67 -3.23
N PHE A 30 -39.98 12.37 -4.29
CA PHE A 30 -39.04 13.19 -5.08
C PHE A 30 -39.76 14.43 -5.64
N LEU A 31 -39.79 15.52 -4.87
CA LEU A 31 -39.55 16.91 -5.29
C LEU A 31 -39.62 17.85 -4.06
N PRO A 32 -38.87 18.97 -4.05
CA PRO A 32 -38.61 19.78 -2.85
C PRO A 32 -39.71 20.81 -2.60
N SER A 33 -40.23 20.94 -1.37
CA SER A 33 -40.80 22.20 -0.88
C SER A 33 -40.96 22.27 0.65
N VAL A 34 -40.38 23.34 1.20
CA VAL A 34 -40.97 24.30 2.16
C VAL A 34 -42.14 23.82 3.05
N GLY A 35 -41.82 23.56 4.33
CA GLY A 35 -42.56 24.02 5.51
C GLY A 35 -43.85 23.29 5.94
N HIS A 36 -43.82 22.69 7.15
CA HIS A 36 -44.73 22.83 8.32
C HIS A 36 -44.63 21.54 9.18
N ALA A 37 -43.78 21.45 10.21
CA ALA A 37 -43.90 21.97 11.57
C ALA A 37 -44.49 20.96 12.60
N GLY A 38 -43.57 20.31 13.34
CA GLY A 38 -43.75 19.80 14.72
C GLY A 38 -44.04 18.29 14.85
N ILE A 39 -43.27 17.44 15.55
CA ILE A 39 -42.38 17.59 16.72
C ILE A 39 -41.48 16.32 16.80
N PHE A 40 -40.19 16.51 17.17
CA PHE A 40 -39.04 15.57 17.34
C PHE A 40 -38.34 15.04 16.06
N SER A 41 -37.10 15.41 15.70
CA SER A 41 -36.09 16.32 16.30
C SER A 41 -35.16 16.90 15.22
N LYS A 42 -34.77 18.17 15.39
CA LYS A 42 -33.99 19.03 14.48
C LYS A 42 -32.57 18.49 14.19
N GLU A 43 -32.35 17.87 13.04
CA GLU A 43 -31.00 17.76 12.46
C GLU A 43 -30.64 19.10 11.82
N LYS A 44 -29.48 19.65 12.19
CA LYS A 44 -28.97 20.91 11.61
C LYS A 44 -28.13 20.58 10.39
N LYS A 45 -28.21 21.42 9.34
CA LYS A 45 -27.27 21.35 8.22
C LYS A 45 -25.86 21.72 8.70
N HIS A 46 -24.80 21.16 8.10
CA HIS A 46 -23.40 21.41 8.52
C HIS A 46 -23.04 22.92 8.49
N GLU A 47 -23.56 23.66 7.51
CA GLU A 47 -23.42 25.12 7.41
C GLU A 47 -24.03 25.86 8.62
N GLU A 48 -25.12 25.35 9.18
CA GLU A 48 -25.78 25.95 10.35
C GLU A 48 -25.00 25.66 11.64
N ILE A 49 -24.41 24.47 11.76
CA ILE A 49 -23.51 24.11 12.87
C ILE A 49 -22.27 25.01 12.82
N ALA A 50 -21.65 25.15 11.65
CA ALA A 50 -20.47 25.98 11.47
C ALA A 50 -20.75 27.48 11.70
N LYS A 51 -21.83 28.01 11.13
CA LYS A 51 -22.22 29.41 11.36
C LYS A 51 -22.53 29.70 12.83
N ARG A 52 -23.10 28.73 13.55
CA ARG A 52 -23.50 28.91 14.95
C ARG A 52 -22.35 28.72 15.94
N TYR A 53 -21.45 27.78 15.69
CA TYR A 53 -20.41 27.39 16.66
C TYR A 53 -18.98 27.71 16.20
N GLY A 54 -18.77 28.13 14.95
CA GLY A 54 -17.48 28.65 14.48
C GLY A 54 -17.00 29.86 15.30
N VAL A 55 -17.92 30.63 15.88
CA VAL A 55 -17.57 31.72 16.81
C VAL A 55 -16.96 31.25 18.14
N ALA A 56 -17.14 29.98 18.51
CA ALA A 56 -16.56 29.37 19.70
C ALA A 56 -15.17 28.73 19.44
N MET A 57 -14.72 28.75 18.18
CA MET A 57 -13.38 28.30 17.79
C MET A 57 -12.33 29.31 18.21
N VAL A 58 -11.19 28.80 18.67
CA VAL A 58 -10.07 29.62 19.11
C VAL A 58 -8.75 29.08 18.60
N LEU A 59 -7.79 29.98 18.43
CA LEU A 59 -6.38 29.66 18.23
C LEU A 59 -5.65 29.86 19.55
N ILE A 60 -4.83 28.88 19.93
CA ILE A 60 -4.03 28.90 21.14
C ILE A 60 -2.59 29.20 20.74
N THR A 61 -2.02 30.23 21.36
CA THR A 61 -0.65 30.68 21.08
C THR A 61 0.17 30.57 22.38
N PRO A 62 0.79 29.40 22.65
CA PRO A 62 1.71 29.18 23.75
C PRO A 62 3.08 29.86 23.55
N SER A 63 3.71 30.21 24.67
CA SER A 63 5.10 30.67 24.72
C SER A 63 5.85 30.01 25.87
N ASP A 64 7.15 29.78 25.68
CA ASP A 64 8.05 29.26 26.70
C ASP A 64 8.45 30.32 27.73
N LYS A 65 9.33 29.94 28.68
CA LYS A 65 9.84 30.81 29.75
C LYS A 65 10.56 32.07 29.24
N ASP A 66 11.09 32.03 28.03
CA ASP A 66 11.81 33.13 27.39
C ASP A 66 10.88 33.99 26.52
N GLY A 67 9.58 33.65 26.46
CA GLY A 67 8.57 34.35 25.66
C GLY A 67 8.60 33.97 24.17
N LYS A 68 9.36 32.94 23.78
CA LYS A 68 9.39 32.43 22.41
C LYS A 68 8.13 31.61 22.14
N ALA A 69 7.51 31.82 20.98
CA ALA A 69 6.31 31.07 20.58
C ALA A 69 6.62 29.60 20.33
N LEU A 70 5.80 28.69 20.87
CA LEU A 70 5.95 27.24 20.77
C LEU A 70 5.13 26.61 19.62
N GLY A 71 4.62 27.44 18.71
CA GLY A 71 3.66 27.04 17.67
C GLY A 71 2.22 27.37 18.07
N ALA A 72 1.27 27.35 17.13
CA ALA A 72 -0.14 27.65 17.40
C ALA A 72 -1.00 26.40 17.20
N GLY A 73 -1.97 26.17 18.09
CA GLY A 73 -2.89 25.04 18.05
C GLY A 73 -4.36 25.47 18.03
N ASN A 74 -5.28 24.61 17.59
CA ASN A 74 -6.70 24.92 17.69
C ASN A 74 -7.26 24.54 19.06
N GLY A 75 -8.37 25.19 19.41
CA GLY A 75 -9.20 24.80 20.52
C GLY A 75 -10.63 25.30 20.32
N PHE A 76 -11.49 24.98 21.27
CA PHE A 76 -12.85 25.47 21.29
C PHE A 76 -13.34 25.71 22.71
N ILE A 77 -14.23 26.68 22.85
CA ILE A 77 -14.76 27.11 24.14
C ILE A 77 -15.98 26.25 24.47
N VAL A 78 -15.98 25.63 25.64
CA VAL A 78 -17.09 24.76 26.10
C VAL A 78 -17.94 25.40 27.19
N ASP A 79 -17.44 26.45 27.84
CA ASP A 79 -18.17 27.20 28.86
C ASP A 79 -17.91 28.72 28.72
N PRO A 80 -18.96 29.57 28.78
CA PRO A 80 -18.83 31.02 28.62
C PRO A 80 -17.92 31.71 29.65
N SER A 81 -17.58 31.06 30.76
CA SER A 81 -16.61 31.56 31.73
C SER A 81 -15.16 31.44 31.24
N GLY A 82 -14.91 30.96 30.01
CA GLY A 82 -13.57 30.84 29.44
C GLY A 82 -12.95 29.46 29.60
N ILE A 83 -13.75 28.39 29.63
CA ILE A 83 -13.20 27.03 29.63
C ILE A 83 -12.94 26.61 28.19
N VAL A 84 -11.69 26.29 27.88
CA VAL A 84 -11.23 25.96 26.53
C VAL A 84 -10.70 24.53 26.52
N VAL A 85 -11.08 23.76 25.50
CA VAL A 85 -10.58 22.40 25.27
C VAL A 85 -9.67 22.40 24.05
N THR A 86 -8.55 21.68 24.16
CA THR A 86 -7.51 21.55 23.14
C THR A 86 -6.71 20.26 23.36
N ASN A 87 -5.68 20.04 22.54
CA ASN A 87 -4.73 18.97 22.75
C ASN A 87 -3.59 19.35 23.71
N TYR A 88 -3.01 18.37 24.40
CA TYR A 88 -1.91 18.62 25.33
C TYR A 88 -0.64 19.09 24.61
N HIS A 89 -0.31 18.51 23.47
CA HIS A 89 0.87 18.93 22.69
C HIS A 89 0.81 20.41 22.28
N CYS A 90 -0.38 21.01 22.15
CA CYS A 90 -0.56 22.44 21.86
C CYS A 90 -0.13 23.37 23.00
N ILE A 91 0.12 22.85 24.20
CA ILE A 91 0.58 23.63 25.36
C ILE A 91 1.80 23.02 26.06
N LYS A 92 2.40 21.97 25.47
CA LYS A 92 3.55 21.28 26.06
C LYS A 92 4.75 22.24 26.16
N GLY A 93 5.32 22.36 27.36
CA GLY A 93 6.44 23.29 27.63
C GLY A 93 6.04 24.78 27.72
N ALA A 94 4.75 25.10 27.60
CA ALA A 94 4.28 26.48 27.66
C ALA A 94 4.28 26.98 29.11
N THR A 95 4.95 28.10 29.37
CA THR A 95 4.85 28.81 30.66
C THR A 95 3.76 29.88 30.62
N THR A 96 3.41 30.37 29.43
CA THR A 96 2.31 31.29 29.17
C THR A 96 1.56 30.89 27.90
N ALA A 97 0.29 31.25 27.79
CA ALA A 97 -0.49 31.01 26.58
C ALA A 97 -1.61 32.05 26.42
N TRP A 98 -2.02 32.30 25.19
CA TRP A 98 -3.16 33.15 24.85
C TRP A 98 -4.18 32.40 24.00
N VAL A 99 -5.45 32.77 24.17
CA VAL A 99 -6.60 32.29 23.40
C VAL A 99 -7.06 33.42 22.50
N LYS A 100 -6.90 33.24 21.20
CA LYS A 100 -7.33 34.18 20.15
C LYS A 100 -8.66 33.71 19.55
N LEU A 101 -9.66 34.57 19.52
CA LEU A 101 -10.94 34.34 18.84
C LEU A 101 -10.87 34.80 17.38
N THR A 102 -11.80 34.33 16.55
CA THR A 102 -11.98 34.73 15.15
C THR A 102 -12.30 36.22 14.96
N ASN A 103 -12.73 36.92 16.01
CA ASN A 103 -12.93 38.37 15.99
C ASN A 103 -11.69 39.17 16.44
N GLU A 104 -10.51 38.55 16.42
CA GLU A 104 -9.23 39.12 16.86
C GLU A 104 -9.18 39.49 18.36
N ALA A 105 -10.13 39.05 19.19
CA ALA A 105 -10.04 39.21 20.64
C ALA A 105 -9.04 38.19 21.22
N HIS A 106 -8.16 38.64 22.10
CA HIS A 106 -7.15 37.81 22.77
C HIS A 106 -7.36 37.78 24.28
N TYR A 107 -7.35 36.59 24.87
CA TYR A 107 -7.49 36.38 26.31
C TYR A 107 -6.33 35.55 26.85
N GLN A 108 -5.73 35.99 27.95
CA GLN A 108 -4.65 35.25 28.59
C GLN A 108 -5.18 33.97 29.25
N VAL A 109 -4.42 32.88 29.17
CA VAL A 109 -4.71 31.65 29.91
C VAL A 109 -4.25 31.82 31.37
N GLU A 110 -5.18 31.64 32.31
CA GLU A 110 -4.93 31.67 33.77
C GLU A 110 -4.22 30.41 34.26
N GLY A 111 -4.49 29.27 33.60
CA GLY A 111 -3.91 27.99 33.96
C GLY A 111 -4.65 26.82 33.31
N VAL A 112 -4.32 25.62 33.75
CA VAL A 112 -4.86 24.35 33.26
C VAL A 112 -5.72 23.72 34.35
N LEU A 113 -6.93 23.31 34.00
CA LEU A 113 -7.87 22.65 34.90
C LEU A 113 -7.67 21.14 34.95
N GLY A 114 -7.19 20.54 33.86
CA GLY A 114 -6.90 19.12 33.80
C GLY A 114 -6.21 18.74 32.49
N ILE A 115 -5.40 17.68 32.54
CA ILE A 115 -4.64 17.14 31.42
C ILE A 115 -4.80 15.62 31.43
N ASP A 116 -4.99 15.04 30.25
CA ASP A 116 -4.77 13.61 29.99
C ASP A 116 -3.63 13.51 28.98
N ARG A 117 -2.43 13.16 29.46
CA ARG A 117 -1.19 13.19 28.64
C ARG A 117 -1.16 12.04 27.63
N GLU A 118 -1.63 10.86 28.05
CA GLU A 118 -1.66 9.67 27.19
C GLU A 118 -2.59 9.85 25.99
N ARG A 119 -3.72 10.54 26.21
CA ARG A 119 -4.76 10.75 25.18
C ARG A 119 -4.73 12.14 24.55
N ASP A 120 -3.67 12.91 24.84
CA ASP A 120 -3.39 14.22 24.28
C ASP A 120 -4.53 15.24 24.47
N ILE A 121 -5.05 15.39 25.70
CA ILE A 121 -6.14 16.32 26.05
C ILE A 121 -5.67 17.35 27.07
N ALA A 122 -6.03 18.63 26.86
CA ALA A 122 -5.88 19.69 27.84
C ALA A 122 -7.15 20.54 27.98
N VAL A 123 -7.49 20.90 29.21
CA VAL A 123 -8.58 21.83 29.54
C VAL A 123 -8.01 23.08 30.17
N LEU A 124 -8.10 24.20 29.46
CA LEU A 124 -7.55 25.49 29.88
C LEU A 124 -8.63 26.40 30.47
N LYS A 125 -8.17 27.33 31.31
CA LYS A 125 -8.99 28.44 31.81
C LYS A 125 -8.47 29.76 31.24
N ALA A 126 -9.23 30.41 30.37
CA ALA A 126 -8.95 31.75 29.87
C ALA A 126 -9.56 32.83 30.78
N LYS A 127 -8.85 33.96 30.91
CA LYS A 127 -9.26 35.14 31.69
C LYS A 127 -10.33 35.95 30.95
N ALA A 128 -11.53 35.39 30.83
CA ALA A 128 -12.64 35.99 30.10
C ALA A 128 -13.99 35.66 30.74
N LYS A 129 -15.02 36.45 30.41
CA LYS A 129 -16.42 36.15 30.80
C LYS A 129 -17.33 36.41 29.61
N ASN A 130 -18.40 35.60 29.50
CA ASN A 130 -19.42 35.66 28.45
C ASN A 130 -18.88 35.35 27.05
N LEU A 131 -17.98 34.38 26.94
CA LEU A 131 -17.51 33.91 25.64
C LEU A 131 -18.55 33.02 24.94
N PRO A 132 -18.59 33.01 23.59
CA PRO A 132 -19.37 32.03 22.85
C PRO A 132 -18.87 30.62 23.17
N SER A 133 -19.78 29.66 23.37
CA SER A 133 -19.42 28.27 23.68
C SER A 133 -20.18 27.25 22.85
N ALA A 134 -19.54 26.10 22.64
CA ALA A 134 -20.09 24.93 21.98
C ALA A 134 -20.58 23.91 23.02
N PRO A 135 -21.80 23.36 22.87
CA PRO A 135 -22.32 22.41 23.84
C PRO A 135 -21.62 21.04 23.72
N ILE A 136 -21.18 20.50 24.85
CA ILE A 136 -20.60 19.16 24.94
C ILE A 136 -21.71 18.10 24.80
N GLY A 137 -21.46 17.10 23.95
CA GLY A 137 -22.33 15.97 23.70
C GLY A 137 -21.94 14.71 24.48
N ASP A 138 -22.20 13.56 23.86
CA ASP A 138 -21.99 12.25 24.44
C ASP A 138 -21.49 11.30 23.35
N SER A 139 -20.18 10.99 23.38
CA SER A 139 -19.55 10.15 22.35
C SER A 139 -20.07 8.71 22.37
N ASP A 140 -20.51 8.21 23.53
CA ASP A 140 -20.99 6.83 23.67
C ASP A 140 -22.34 6.60 22.98
N LYS A 141 -23.01 7.68 22.55
CA LYS A 141 -24.27 7.63 21.79
C LYS A 141 -24.06 7.67 20.27
N LEU A 142 -22.83 7.76 19.81
CA LEU A 142 -22.52 7.73 18.38
C LEU A 142 -22.76 6.33 17.81
N SER A 143 -23.28 6.30 16.58
CA SER A 143 -23.46 5.07 15.83
C SER A 143 -22.53 5.00 14.62
N TRP A 144 -22.18 3.78 14.19
CA TRP A 144 -21.47 3.56 12.94
C TRP A 144 -22.30 4.13 11.77
N GLY A 145 -21.64 4.83 10.84
CA GLY A 145 -22.29 5.51 9.71
C GLY A 145 -23.00 6.83 10.06
N GLU A 146 -22.99 7.26 11.33
CA GLU A 146 -23.57 8.56 11.73
C GLU A 146 -22.78 9.72 11.13
N ARG A 147 -23.48 10.75 10.63
CA ARG A 147 -22.85 11.96 10.07
C ARG A 147 -22.26 12.83 11.17
N VAL A 148 -21.05 13.32 10.93
CA VAL A 148 -20.36 14.26 11.80
C VAL A 148 -19.74 15.41 11.00
N VAL A 149 -19.53 16.53 11.70
CA VAL A 149 -18.99 17.76 11.12
C VAL A 149 -17.79 18.20 11.93
N ALA A 150 -16.61 18.20 11.32
CA ALA A 150 -15.39 18.75 11.90
C ALA A 150 -15.27 20.24 11.55
N ILE A 151 -14.83 21.05 12.51
CA ILE A 151 -14.50 22.47 12.29
C ILE A 151 -13.07 22.71 12.76
N SER A 152 -12.25 23.31 11.91
CA SER A 152 -10.88 23.70 12.26
C SER A 152 -10.47 25.04 11.63
N ASN A 153 -9.41 25.65 12.15
CA ASN A 153 -8.71 26.72 11.46
C ASN A 153 -7.42 26.13 10.89
N SER A 154 -7.22 26.21 9.57
CA SER A 154 -6.01 25.73 8.90
C SER A 154 -5.44 26.80 7.98
N GLN A 155 -4.20 26.65 7.51
CA GLN A 155 -3.41 27.67 6.78
C GLN A 155 -4.23 28.56 5.82
N GLY A 156 -4.66 29.74 6.29
CA GLY A 156 -5.40 30.73 5.49
C GLY A 156 -6.92 30.52 5.36
N GLN A 157 -7.50 29.49 5.99
CA GLN A 157 -8.95 29.24 6.02
C GLN A 157 -9.47 29.18 7.46
N GLU A 158 -10.21 30.22 7.87
CA GLU A 158 -10.95 30.24 9.13
C GLU A 158 -12.23 29.40 9.03
N ASN A 159 -12.52 28.61 10.06
CA ASN A 159 -13.68 27.73 10.14
C ASN A 159 -13.82 26.79 8.94
N ALA A 160 -12.72 26.15 8.52
CA ALA A 160 -12.76 25.07 7.54
C ALA A 160 -13.71 23.98 8.05
N ILE A 161 -14.70 23.62 7.21
CA ILE A 161 -15.74 22.65 7.53
C ILE A 161 -15.43 21.38 6.78
N SER A 162 -15.32 20.27 7.49
CA SER A 162 -15.11 18.97 6.87
C SER A 162 -16.19 17.99 7.33
N GLU A 163 -16.96 17.46 6.37
CA GLU A 163 -18.05 16.52 6.65
C GLU A 163 -17.58 15.07 6.47
N GLY A 164 -17.96 14.20 7.40
CA GLY A 164 -17.69 12.77 7.29
C GLY A 164 -18.73 11.91 7.98
N ILE A 165 -18.52 10.60 7.88
CA ILE A 165 -19.28 9.59 8.63
C ILE A 165 -18.36 8.86 9.59
N ILE A 166 -18.90 8.44 10.73
CA ILE A 166 -18.17 7.58 11.67
C ILE A 166 -17.90 6.23 11.00
N SER A 167 -16.62 5.90 10.80
CA SER A 167 -16.17 4.64 10.23
C SER A 167 -15.83 3.60 11.29
N THR A 168 -15.37 4.05 12.47
CA THR A 168 -14.97 3.18 13.59
C THR A 168 -15.26 3.86 14.93
N LEU A 169 -15.97 3.21 15.85
CA LEU A 169 -16.31 3.76 17.18
C LEU A 169 -15.23 3.51 18.26
N LYS A 170 -14.36 2.51 18.06
CA LYS A 170 -13.23 2.15 18.93
C LYS A 170 -12.01 1.76 18.10
N GLY A 171 -11.28 2.75 17.63
CA GLY A 171 -9.99 2.61 16.97
C GLY A 171 -8.82 2.49 17.96
N VAL A 172 -7.61 2.69 17.45
CA VAL A 172 -6.36 2.60 18.23
C VAL A 172 -6.41 3.52 19.45
N GLY A 173 -6.08 3.00 20.63
CA GLY A 173 -6.07 3.77 21.89
C GLY A 173 -7.46 4.24 22.40
N GLY A 174 -8.55 3.69 21.86
CA GLY A 174 -9.91 4.10 22.23
C GLY A 174 -10.42 5.36 21.51
N THR A 175 -9.79 5.74 20.41
CA THR A 175 -10.19 6.87 19.55
C THR A 175 -11.37 6.50 18.62
N ILE A 176 -12.02 7.50 18.03
CA ILE A 176 -13.06 7.37 17.00
C ILE A 176 -12.45 7.73 15.65
N GLN A 177 -12.81 6.99 14.60
CA GLN A 177 -12.36 7.26 13.23
C GLN A 177 -13.52 7.71 12.35
N PHE A 178 -13.26 8.64 11.44
CA PHE A 178 -14.25 9.14 10.48
C PHE A 178 -13.65 9.42 9.10
N THR A 179 -14.52 9.52 8.08
CA THR A 179 -14.11 9.50 6.66
C THR A 179 -13.68 10.86 6.07
N SER A 180 -13.76 11.94 6.85
CA SER A 180 -13.51 13.28 6.34
C SER A 180 -12.02 13.62 6.28
N ARG A 181 -11.52 14.20 5.20
CA ARG A 181 -10.12 14.68 5.12
C ARG A 181 -9.87 15.77 6.17
N THR A 182 -8.98 15.50 7.11
CA THR A 182 -8.43 16.49 8.05
C THR A 182 -6.96 16.74 7.76
N SER A 183 -6.48 17.96 8.01
CA SER A 183 -5.07 18.32 7.90
C SER A 183 -4.40 18.35 9.28
N PRO A 184 -3.06 18.21 9.38
CA PRO A 184 -2.35 18.34 10.66
C PRO A 184 -2.67 19.64 11.42
N GLY A 185 -2.89 20.74 10.69
CA GLY A 185 -3.34 22.01 11.25
C GLY A 185 -4.76 22.03 11.79
N SER A 186 -5.50 20.91 11.76
CA SER A 186 -6.85 20.77 12.33
C SER A 186 -6.85 20.24 13.77
N SER A 187 -5.68 19.85 14.30
CA SER A 187 -5.51 19.33 15.66
C SER A 187 -6.04 20.30 16.71
N GLY A 188 -6.82 19.79 17.65
CA GLY A 188 -7.49 20.55 18.71
C GLY A 188 -8.86 21.07 18.34
N GLY A 189 -9.29 20.90 17.08
CA GLY A 189 -10.62 21.28 16.61
C GLY A 189 -11.74 20.32 17.09
N PRO A 190 -12.98 20.81 17.29
CA PRO A 190 -14.12 19.99 17.68
C PRO A 190 -14.73 19.24 16.49
N VAL A 191 -15.26 18.05 16.78
CA VAL A 191 -16.14 17.28 15.91
C VAL A 191 -17.56 17.30 16.47
N PHE A 192 -18.54 17.66 15.65
CA PHE A 192 -19.95 17.79 16.02
C PHE A 192 -20.81 16.65 15.46
N ASN A 193 -21.82 16.22 16.22
CA ASN A 193 -22.93 15.43 15.69
C ASN A 193 -23.96 16.31 14.96
N THR A 194 -24.94 15.70 14.28
CA THR A 194 -26.02 16.41 13.55
C THR A 194 -26.93 17.28 14.43
N LYS A 195 -26.89 17.10 15.77
CA LYS A 195 -27.59 17.94 16.75
C LYS A 195 -26.80 19.22 17.08
N GLY A 196 -25.55 19.31 16.62
CA GLY A 196 -24.63 20.41 16.89
C GLY A 196 -24.08 20.38 18.31
N GLN A 197 -23.76 19.19 18.81
CA GLN A 197 -23.03 18.96 20.06
C GLN A 197 -21.65 18.41 19.73
N VAL A 198 -20.62 18.84 20.46
CA VAL A 198 -19.26 18.33 20.31
C VAL A 198 -19.22 16.89 20.82
N VAL A 199 -18.79 15.96 19.98
CA VAL A 199 -18.66 14.52 20.29
C VAL A 199 -17.22 14.03 20.25
N GLY A 200 -16.27 14.87 19.84
CA GLY A 200 -14.85 14.58 20.00
C GLY A 200 -13.92 15.72 19.60
N ILE A 201 -12.63 15.47 19.74
CA ILE A 201 -11.53 16.42 19.47
C ILE A 201 -10.62 15.79 18.42
N ILE A 202 -10.33 16.52 17.34
CA ILE A 202 -9.39 16.07 16.30
C ILE A 202 -7.99 15.99 16.94
N THR A 203 -7.30 14.86 16.77
CA THR A 203 -5.90 14.71 17.17
C THR A 203 -5.08 14.22 15.99
N SER A 204 -3.85 14.71 15.87
CA SER A 204 -2.88 14.35 14.83
C SER A 204 -1.85 13.32 15.32
N PHE A 205 -2.15 12.55 16.38
CA PHE A 205 -1.23 11.52 16.87
C PHE A 205 -1.06 10.42 15.81
N ALA A 206 0.07 10.46 15.11
CA ALA A 206 0.46 9.51 14.10
C ALA A 206 1.08 8.27 14.76
N LYS A 207 0.59 7.08 14.41
CA LYS A 207 1.52 6.00 14.06
C LYS A 207 1.87 6.23 12.59
N GLU A 208 3.16 6.31 12.31
CA GLU A 208 3.72 6.76 11.03
C GLU A 208 3.10 6.03 9.83
N GLY A 209 2.74 6.80 8.80
CA GLY A 209 2.38 6.29 7.47
C GLY A 209 0.88 6.22 7.12
N GLN A 210 -0.05 6.46 8.05
CA GLN A 210 -1.48 6.54 7.72
C GLN A 210 -2.11 7.82 8.27
N ASN A 211 -2.65 8.65 7.38
CA ASN A 211 -3.45 9.83 7.74
C ASN A 211 -4.85 9.35 8.20
N LEU A 212 -4.91 8.74 9.39
CA LEU A 212 -6.16 8.31 10.02
C LEU A 212 -6.81 9.58 10.61
N ASN A 213 -8.02 9.95 10.15
CA ASN A 213 -8.76 11.05 10.77
C ASN A 213 -9.26 10.57 12.15
N LEU A 214 -8.41 10.72 13.16
CA LEU A 214 -8.63 10.26 14.53
C LEU A 214 -9.26 11.36 15.39
N VAL A 215 -10.17 10.93 16.24
CA VAL A 215 -10.96 11.79 17.11
C VAL A 215 -10.93 11.24 18.52
N VAL A 216 -10.45 12.04 19.48
CA VAL A 216 -10.51 11.71 20.89
C VAL A 216 -11.95 11.90 21.39
N PRO A 217 -12.58 10.90 22.02
CA PRO A 217 -13.95 11.01 22.51
C PRO A 217 -14.14 12.14 23.53
N ILE A 218 -15.16 13.00 23.33
CA ILE A 218 -15.43 14.14 24.23
C ILE A 218 -15.75 13.70 25.67
N ASN A 219 -16.20 12.46 25.87
CA ASN A 219 -16.52 11.93 27.20
C ASN A 219 -15.31 11.92 28.14
N LEU A 220 -14.09 11.84 27.59
CA LEU A 220 -12.84 11.89 28.34
C LEU A 220 -12.54 13.29 28.92
N VAL A 221 -13.14 14.34 28.38
CA VAL A 221 -12.98 15.72 28.88
C VAL A 221 -13.79 15.96 30.15
N LYS A 222 -14.93 15.28 30.31
CA LYS A 222 -15.91 15.54 31.38
C LYS A 222 -15.30 15.48 32.80
N PRO A 223 -14.42 14.51 33.15
CA PRO A 223 -13.74 14.50 34.44
C PRO A 223 -12.78 15.69 34.63
N LEU A 224 -12.06 16.08 33.58
CA LEU A 224 -11.05 17.15 33.62
C LEU A 224 -11.66 18.55 33.86
N LEU A 225 -12.92 18.76 33.45
CA LEU A 225 -13.65 20.01 33.71
C LEU A 225 -13.80 20.35 35.20
N LYS A 226 -13.64 19.36 36.09
CA LYS A 226 -13.77 19.52 37.55
C LYS A 226 -12.42 19.61 38.27
N GLY A 227 -11.31 19.57 37.55
CA GLY A 227 -9.98 19.60 38.16
C GLY A 227 -9.64 20.96 38.78
N ARG A 228 -8.60 20.96 39.62
CA ARG A 228 -8.08 22.17 40.25
C ARG A 228 -7.28 22.97 39.23
N LEU A 229 -7.41 24.29 39.25
CA LEU A 229 -6.60 25.17 38.41
C LEU A 229 -5.13 25.14 38.85
N VAL A 230 -4.25 24.76 37.92
CA VAL A 230 -2.79 24.66 38.07
C VAL A 230 -2.12 25.65 37.10
N ALA A 231 -1.01 26.27 37.49
CA ALA A 231 -0.34 27.24 36.62
C ALA A 231 0.40 26.54 35.45
N LEU A 232 0.42 27.16 34.28
CA LEU A 232 1.15 26.65 33.11
C LEU A 232 2.64 26.40 33.40
N VAL A 233 3.28 27.27 34.19
CA VAL A 233 4.67 27.09 34.64
C VAL A 233 4.87 25.80 35.45
N GLU A 234 3.91 25.39 36.28
CA GLU A 234 4.01 24.16 37.07
C GLU A 234 3.94 22.94 36.14
N ILE A 235 3.03 22.97 35.16
CA ILE A 235 2.94 21.94 34.11
C ILE A 235 4.22 21.86 33.27
N ALA A 236 4.84 23.01 32.96
CA ALA A 236 6.10 23.07 32.21
C ALA A 236 7.27 22.50 33.02
N LYS A 237 7.34 22.77 34.34
CA LYS A 237 8.37 22.21 35.23
C LYS A 237 8.25 20.70 35.41
N GLU A 238 7.04 20.18 35.56
CA GLU A 238 6.78 18.74 35.57
C GLU A 238 7.23 18.06 34.25
N ALA A 239 7.17 18.79 33.13
CA ALA A 239 7.65 18.33 31.83
C ALA A 239 9.17 18.49 31.63
N GLU A 240 9.86 19.29 32.47
CA GLU A 240 11.31 19.50 32.46
C GLU A 240 12.09 18.51 33.38
N GLY A 241 11.41 17.70 34.20
CA GLY A 241 11.97 16.50 34.86
C GLY A 241 13.01 16.76 35.98
N GLU A 242 12.56 17.02 37.22
CA GLU A 242 13.41 16.84 38.41
C GLU A 242 13.18 15.42 39.00
N PRO A 243 14.12 14.47 38.84
CA PRO A 243 13.93 13.05 39.18
C PRO A 243 13.73 12.79 40.68
N ASP A 244 14.38 13.57 41.56
CA ASP A 244 14.29 13.43 43.01
C ASP A 244 12.86 13.59 43.56
N LEU A 245 12.08 14.49 42.96
CA LEU A 245 10.69 14.74 43.38
C LEU A 245 9.78 13.58 42.97
N ARG A 246 9.99 13.03 41.76
CA ARG A 246 9.17 11.93 41.23
C ARG A 246 9.42 10.62 41.97
N ILE A 247 10.68 10.31 42.28
CA ILE A 247 11.03 9.16 43.13
C ILE A 247 10.36 9.30 44.50
N SER A 248 10.37 10.49 45.10
CA SER A 248 9.73 10.71 46.41
C SER A 248 8.20 10.48 46.39
N GLU A 249 7.52 10.92 45.33
CA GLU A 249 6.08 10.70 45.16
C GLU A 249 5.73 9.22 44.92
N LEU A 250 6.54 8.51 44.13
CA LEU A 250 6.34 7.09 43.87
C LEU A 250 6.67 6.22 45.09
N GLN A 251 7.70 6.57 45.86
CA GLN A 251 7.98 5.95 47.16
C GLN A 251 6.80 6.10 48.13
N GLU A 252 6.19 7.29 48.19
CA GLU A 252 5.00 7.52 49.01
C GLU A 252 3.79 6.72 48.49
N ALA A 253 3.62 6.63 47.17
CA ALA A 253 2.56 5.83 46.56
C ALA A 253 2.69 4.33 46.89
N VAL A 254 3.91 3.77 46.80
CA VAL A 254 4.24 2.40 47.22
C VAL A 254 4.01 2.22 48.72
N ARG A 255 4.40 3.19 49.55
CA ARG A 255 4.17 3.14 51.00
C ARG A 255 2.68 3.09 51.35
N LEU A 256 1.86 3.90 50.67
CA LEU A 256 0.41 3.95 50.90
C LEU A 256 -0.31 2.72 50.33
N ARG A 257 0.21 2.13 49.24
CA ARG A 257 -0.35 0.96 48.56
C ARG A 257 0.75 -0.05 48.20
N PRO A 258 1.22 -0.87 49.17
CA PRO A 258 2.31 -1.82 48.95
C PRO A 258 1.99 -3.00 48.02
N GLY A 259 0.75 -3.10 47.51
CA GLY A 259 0.32 -4.13 46.56
C GLY A 259 0.05 -3.59 45.16
N ASP A 260 0.38 -2.32 44.91
CA ASP A 260 0.12 -1.66 43.62
C ASP A 260 1.26 -1.96 42.64
N VAL A 261 1.01 -2.93 41.74
CA VAL A 261 1.97 -3.39 40.72
C VAL A 261 2.52 -2.23 39.90
N GLU A 262 1.67 -1.28 39.51
CA GLU A 262 2.06 -0.18 38.63
C GLU A 262 2.90 0.87 39.38
N ALA A 263 2.66 1.05 40.68
CA ALA A 263 3.48 1.92 41.52
C ALA A 263 4.92 1.37 41.68
N HIS A 264 5.05 0.06 41.94
CA HIS A 264 6.35 -0.62 41.99
C HIS A 264 7.06 -0.60 40.63
N PHE A 265 6.34 -0.88 39.54
CA PHE A 265 6.89 -0.83 38.19
C PHE A 265 7.41 0.56 37.83
N ASN A 266 6.62 1.61 38.08
CA ASN A 266 7.03 2.98 37.77
C ASN A 266 8.19 3.46 38.66
N LEU A 267 8.21 3.08 39.94
CA LEU A 267 9.35 3.39 40.81
C LEU A 267 10.63 2.68 40.34
N GLY A 268 10.51 1.43 39.89
CA GLY A 268 11.62 0.69 39.28
C GLY A 268 12.15 1.36 38.01
N MET A 269 11.27 1.90 37.16
CA MET A 269 11.66 2.66 35.96
C MET A 269 12.48 3.89 36.31
N GLU A 270 12.03 4.70 37.27
CA GLU A 270 12.77 5.89 37.70
C GLU A 270 14.14 5.54 38.29
N TYR A 271 14.23 4.48 39.10
CA TYR A 271 15.53 4.00 39.59
C TYR A 271 16.43 3.49 38.46
N ASN A 272 15.87 2.86 37.43
CA ASN A 272 16.62 2.35 36.30
C ASN A 272 17.17 3.50 35.44
N GLU A 273 16.40 4.56 35.23
CA GLU A 273 16.85 5.78 34.52
C GLU A 273 17.97 6.50 35.27
N GLU A 274 17.91 6.55 36.61
CA GLU A 274 18.98 7.08 37.47
C GLU A 274 20.21 6.16 37.59
N GLY A 275 20.22 5.01 36.90
CA GLY A 275 21.29 4.01 36.98
C GLY A 275 21.39 3.30 38.34
N GLN A 276 20.38 3.44 39.20
CA GLN A 276 20.28 2.79 40.52
C GLN A 276 19.74 1.37 40.36
N TYR A 277 20.45 0.53 39.62
CA TYR A 277 19.98 -0.80 39.20
C TYR A 277 19.59 -1.72 40.36
N ASP A 278 20.25 -1.63 41.52
CA ASP A 278 19.90 -2.43 42.70
C ASP A 278 18.50 -2.12 43.23
N LEU A 279 18.13 -0.83 43.27
CA LEU A 279 16.81 -0.40 43.69
C LEU A 279 15.78 -0.71 42.61
N ALA A 280 16.12 -0.48 41.33
CA ALA A 280 15.27 -0.85 40.20
C ALA A 280 14.92 -2.34 40.19
N ILE A 281 15.91 -3.21 40.36
CA ILE A 281 15.72 -4.67 40.43
C ILE A 281 14.78 -5.03 41.57
N SER A 282 14.96 -4.44 42.77
CA SER A 282 14.08 -4.71 43.92
C SER A 282 12.63 -4.37 43.62
N GLU A 283 12.38 -3.20 43.03
CA GLU A 283 11.02 -2.75 42.72
C GLU A 283 10.40 -3.53 41.55
N PHE A 284 11.17 -3.85 40.51
CA PHE A 284 10.71 -4.71 39.42
C PHE A 284 10.43 -6.15 39.86
N GLN A 285 11.25 -6.72 40.75
CA GLN A 285 10.99 -8.03 41.35
C GLN A 285 9.67 -8.04 42.12
N GLU A 286 9.38 -6.97 42.87
CA GLU A 286 8.13 -6.84 43.58
C GLU A 286 6.94 -6.66 42.63
N ALA A 287 7.10 -5.88 41.54
CA ALA A 287 6.11 -5.77 40.48
C ALA A 287 5.81 -7.12 39.81
N VAL A 288 6.84 -7.92 39.51
CA VAL A 288 6.71 -9.30 38.98
C VAL A 288 6.06 -10.22 40.01
N ARG A 289 6.41 -10.12 41.29
CA ARG A 289 5.81 -10.92 42.38
C ARG A 289 4.32 -10.65 42.53
N LEU A 290 3.90 -9.39 42.40
CA LEU A 290 2.52 -8.95 42.52
C LEU A 290 1.72 -9.18 41.21
N GLY A 291 2.38 -9.11 40.06
CA GLY A 291 1.79 -9.26 38.73
C GLY A 291 2.65 -10.11 37.79
N PRO A 292 2.65 -11.45 37.94
CA PRO A 292 3.55 -12.34 37.20
C PRO A 292 3.25 -12.44 35.71
N ASP A 293 2.05 -12.04 35.26
CA ASP A 293 1.69 -12.06 33.83
C ASP A 293 2.07 -10.74 33.11
N LEU A 294 2.74 -9.82 33.81
CA LEU A 294 3.09 -8.50 33.29
C LEU A 294 4.39 -8.54 32.48
N ALA A 295 4.29 -8.84 31.18
CA ALA A 295 5.46 -8.96 30.28
C ALA A 295 6.42 -7.76 30.33
N LYS A 296 5.91 -6.52 30.49
CA LYS A 296 6.76 -5.32 30.62
C LYS A 296 7.64 -5.36 31.88
N ALA A 297 7.12 -5.86 33.01
CA ALA A 297 7.89 -5.95 34.24
C ALA A 297 9.05 -6.93 34.11
N HIS A 298 8.84 -8.07 33.43
CA HIS A 298 9.91 -9.02 33.09
C HIS A 298 10.96 -8.39 32.17
N LEU A 299 10.56 -7.67 31.11
CA LEU A 299 11.53 -6.99 30.24
C LEU A 299 12.43 -6.02 31.01
N PHE A 300 11.82 -5.10 31.77
CA PHE A 300 12.58 -4.06 32.47
C PHE A 300 13.40 -4.62 33.64
N LEU A 301 12.95 -5.69 34.28
CA LEU A 301 13.78 -6.46 35.22
C LEU A 301 15.00 -7.07 34.52
N GLY A 302 14.80 -7.66 33.34
CA GLY A 302 15.88 -8.18 32.51
C GLY A 302 16.89 -7.10 32.09
N MET A 303 16.41 -5.93 31.65
CA MET A 303 17.27 -4.78 31.32
C MET A 303 18.07 -4.29 32.53
N ALA A 304 17.45 -4.21 33.70
CA ALA A 304 18.14 -3.82 34.94
C ALA A 304 19.23 -4.85 35.33
N TYR A 305 18.99 -6.15 35.12
CA TYR A 305 20.03 -7.18 35.24
C TYR A 305 21.16 -7.00 34.23
N GLY A 306 20.84 -6.67 32.98
CA GLY A 306 21.81 -6.35 31.94
C GLY A 306 22.69 -5.16 32.30
N GLY A 307 22.10 -4.09 32.86
CA GLY A 307 22.83 -2.92 33.38
C GLY A 307 23.83 -3.26 34.50
N LYS A 308 23.59 -4.35 35.26
CA LYS A 308 24.54 -4.91 36.24
C LYS A 308 25.53 -5.92 35.66
N GLY A 309 25.44 -6.25 34.37
CA GLY A 309 26.23 -7.30 33.72
C GLY A 309 25.80 -8.73 34.07
N LEU A 310 24.59 -8.92 34.63
CA LEU A 310 24.02 -10.22 34.99
C LEU A 310 23.28 -10.83 33.78
N ASN A 311 24.01 -11.08 32.70
CA ASN A 311 23.45 -11.42 31.38
C ASN A 311 22.61 -12.72 31.38
N ASP A 312 22.92 -13.71 32.22
CA ASP A 312 22.12 -14.93 32.32
C ASP A 312 20.72 -14.67 32.88
N LEU A 313 20.61 -13.74 33.84
CA LEU A 313 19.31 -13.32 34.38
C LEU A 313 18.56 -12.43 33.38
N GLN A 314 19.27 -11.56 32.65
CA GLN A 314 18.68 -10.80 31.55
C GLN A 314 18.04 -11.72 30.49
N ILE A 315 18.76 -12.78 30.06
CA ILE A 315 18.23 -13.76 29.12
C ILE A 315 16.98 -14.43 29.67
N SER A 316 17.01 -14.90 30.92
CA SER A 316 15.87 -15.57 31.54
C SER A 316 14.62 -14.68 31.59
N GLU A 317 14.78 -13.43 32.01
CA GLU A 317 13.65 -12.50 32.15
C GLU A 317 13.14 -12.01 30.79
N SER A 318 14.02 -11.75 29.81
CA SER A 318 13.61 -11.42 28.45
C SER A 318 12.88 -12.58 27.76
N GLN A 319 13.31 -13.82 27.99
CA GLN A 319 12.61 -15.02 27.50
C GLN A 319 11.22 -15.17 28.14
N GLU A 320 11.09 -14.87 29.43
CA GLU A 320 9.79 -14.90 30.11
C GLU A 320 8.86 -13.78 29.60
N ALA A 321 9.40 -12.59 29.35
CA ALA A 321 8.66 -11.50 28.70
C ALA A 321 8.14 -11.91 27.32
N LEU A 322 8.95 -12.62 26.52
CA LEU A 322 8.56 -13.15 25.21
C LEU A 322 7.59 -14.33 25.32
N ARG A 323 7.69 -15.17 26.35
CA ARG A 323 6.71 -16.24 26.63
C ARG A 323 5.32 -15.66 26.89
N LEU A 324 5.25 -14.55 27.62
CA LEU A 324 4.01 -13.84 27.93
C LEU A 324 3.51 -13.02 26.73
N ARG A 325 4.41 -12.38 25.99
CA ARG A 325 4.11 -11.56 24.81
C ARG A 325 5.12 -11.80 23.68
N PRO A 326 4.81 -12.69 22.72
CA PRO A 326 5.72 -13.04 21.63
C PRO A 326 5.97 -11.92 20.61
N ASP A 327 5.10 -10.92 20.52
CA ASP A 327 5.22 -9.77 19.62
C ASP A 327 5.91 -8.56 20.27
N PHE A 328 6.71 -8.79 21.32
CA PHE A 328 7.37 -7.74 22.10
C PHE A 328 8.77 -7.42 21.52
N ALA A 329 8.82 -6.52 20.54
CA ALA A 329 10.05 -6.14 19.83
C ALA A 329 11.20 -5.71 20.77
N GLU A 330 10.90 -4.95 21.83
CA GLU A 330 11.90 -4.49 22.81
C GLU A 330 12.48 -5.66 23.63
N ALA A 331 11.72 -6.74 23.82
CA ALA A 331 12.22 -7.95 24.49
C ALA A 331 13.11 -8.79 23.60
N HIS A 332 12.80 -8.86 22.29
CA HIS A 332 13.73 -9.43 21.29
C HIS A 332 15.03 -8.62 21.23
N LEU A 333 14.96 -7.28 21.22
CA LEU A 333 16.16 -6.43 21.26
C LEU A 333 17.00 -6.70 22.51
N SER A 334 16.39 -6.66 23.71
CA SER A 334 17.08 -6.92 24.97
C SER A 334 17.72 -8.31 25.01
N LEU A 335 17.03 -9.33 24.49
CA LEU A 335 17.58 -10.69 24.40
C LEU A 335 18.75 -10.77 23.42
N GLY A 336 18.64 -10.11 22.27
CA GLY A 336 19.72 -10.02 21.28
C GLY A 336 20.98 -9.35 21.86
N VAL A 337 20.82 -8.26 22.63
CA VAL A 337 21.93 -7.59 23.33
C VAL A 337 22.61 -8.54 24.30
N ALA A 338 21.83 -9.27 25.10
CA ALA A 338 22.38 -10.23 26.05
C ALA A 338 23.16 -11.36 25.36
N TYR A 339 22.67 -11.86 24.21
CA TYR A 339 23.39 -12.86 23.41
C TYR A 339 24.67 -12.32 22.76
N SER A 340 24.63 -11.10 22.24
CA SER A 340 25.79 -10.44 21.64
C SER A 340 26.92 -10.25 22.66
N ILE A 341 26.60 -9.79 23.89
CA ILE A 341 27.59 -9.66 24.98
C ILE A 341 28.21 -11.02 25.36
N LYS A 342 27.46 -12.13 25.21
CA LYS A 342 27.95 -13.49 25.43
C LYS A 342 28.74 -14.07 24.24
N GLY A 343 28.90 -13.32 23.15
CA GLY A 343 29.53 -13.77 21.92
C GLY A 343 28.70 -14.82 21.17
N GLN A 344 27.39 -14.84 21.38
CA GLN A 344 26.44 -15.73 20.70
C GLN A 344 25.79 -15.00 19.52
N ASP A 345 26.63 -14.54 18.58
CA ASP A 345 26.24 -13.59 17.52
C ASP A 345 25.11 -14.12 16.62
N ASP A 346 25.06 -15.43 16.33
CA ASP A 346 23.99 -16.02 15.52
C ASP A 346 22.63 -15.97 16.22
N LEU A 347 22.61 -16.11 17.55
CA LEU A 347 21.37 -15.93 18.32
C LEU A 347 21.01 -14.45 18.39
N ALA A 348 22.00 -13.58 18.61
CA ALA A 348 21.78 -12.13 18.64
C ALA A 348 21.17 -11.62 17.32
N ILE A 349 21.72 -12.01 16.17
CA ILE A 349 21.22 -11.63 14.84
C ILE A 349 19.76 -12.07 14.66
N ARG A 350 19.41 -13.30 15.04
CA ARG A 350 18.03 -13.80 14.93
C ARG A 350 17.06 -12.95 15.74
N GLU A 351 17.42 -12.62 16.97
CA GLU A 351 16.56 -11.81 17.84
C GLU A 351 16.46 -10.36 17.33
N TYR A 352 17.55 -9.76 16.86
CA TYR A 352 17.50 -8.43 16.25
C TYR A 352 16.69 -8.38 14.96
N GLN A 353 16.80 -9.40 14.10
CA GLN A 353 15.98 -9.52 12.89
C GLN A 353 14.49 -9.63 13.24
N GLU A 354 14.14 -10.35 14.30
CA GLU A 354 12.76 -10.43 14.76
C GLU A 354 12.27 -9.11 15.34
N ALA A 355 13.12 -8.38 16.09
CA ALA A 355 12.82 -7.03 16.55
C ALA A 355 12.56 -6.06 15.38
N VAL A 356 13.39 -6.10 14.33
CA VAL A 356 13.20 -5.33 13.08
C VAL A 356 11.95 -5.77 12.33
N ARG A 357 11.66 -7.08 12.26
CA ARG A 357 10.46 -7.61 11.60
C ARG A 357 9.18 -7.13 12.28
N LEU A 358 9.16 -7.10 13.61
CA LEU A 358 8.04 -6.61 14.40
C LEU A 358 7.92 -5.09 14.36
N LYS A 359 9.06 -4.38 14.33
CA LYS A 359 9.14 -2.92 14.32
C LYS A 359 10.20 -2.44 13.30
N PRO A 360 9.82 -2.25 12.03
CA PRO A 360 10.75 -1.84 10.97
C PRO A 360 11.31 -0.42 11.10
N ASP A 361 10.69 0.42 11.93
CA ASP A 361 11.13 1.78 12.27
C ASP A 361 12.03 1.79 13.53
N TYR A 362 12.59 0.65 13.94
CA TYR A 362 13.40 0.54 15.16
C TYR A 362 14.89 0.77 14.89
N ALA A 363 15.31 2.04 14.85
CA ALA A 363 16.70 2.44 14.56
C ALA A 363 17.75 1.71 15.42
N GLU A 364 17.47 1.52 16.71
CA GLU A 364 18.34 0.83 17.66
C GLU A 364 18.53 -0.66 17.30
N ALA A 365 17.48 -1.34 16.85
CA ALA A 365 17.58 -2.74 16.42
C ALA A 365 18.40 -2.89 15.13
N HIS A 366 18.22 -2.00 14.17
CA HIS A 366 19.05 -1.92 12.97
C HIS A 366 20.52 -1.63 13.31
N HIS A 367 20.78 -0.72 14.25
CA HIS A 367 22.12 -0.42 14.74
C HIS A 367 22.80 -1.65 15.36
N PHE A 368 22.14 -2.34 16.29
CA PHE A 368 22.73 -3.52 16.94
C PHE A 368 22.89 -4.69 15.97
N LEU A 369 21.96 -4.87 15.03
CA LEU A 369 22.08 -5.87 13.96
C LEU A 369 23.30 -5.58 13.07
N GLY A 370 23.46 -4.33 12.62
CA GLY A 370 24.58 -3.89 11.81
C GLY A 370 25.93 -3.97 12.53
N ALA A 371 25.98 -3.61 13.81
CA ALA A 371 27.16 -3.79 14.66
C ALA A 371 27.56 -5.27 14.77
N THR A 372 26.58 -6.16 14.98
CA THR A 372 26.84 -7.62 15.07
C THR A 372 27.32 -8.19 13.72
N TYR A 373 26.81 -7.67 12.60
CA TYR A 373 27.33 -8.02 11.27
C TYR A 373 28.77 -7.56 11.05
N ASN A 374 29.16 -6.38 11.56
CA ASN A 374 30.55 -5.94 11.54
C ASN A 374 31.47 -6.92 12.31
N ASP A 375 31.05 -7.35 13.50
CA ASP A 375 31.82 -8.30 14.32
C ASP A 375 32.04 -9.64 13.59
N LYS A 376 31.05 -10.08 12.80
CA LYS A 376 31.16 -11.26 11.93
C LYS A 376 31.93 -11.02 10.61
N GLY A 377 32.34 -9.79 10.33
CA GLY A 377 32.98 -9.41 9.06
C GLY A 377 32.02 -9.39 7.86
N GLN A 378 30.71 -9.38 8.09
CA GLN A 378 29.67 -9.33 7.06
C GLN A 378 29.34 -7.88 6.70
N TYR A 379 30.35 -7.15 6.22
CA TYR A 379 30.30 -5.70 6.07
C TYR A 379 29.22 -5.18 5.11
N ASP A 380 28.84 -5.95 4.08
CA ASP A 380 27.76 -5.55 3.16
C ASP A 380 26.40 -5.51 3.86
N LEU A 381 26.11 -6.51 4.70
CA LEU A 381 24.89 -6.54 5.51
C LEU A 381 24.95 -5.45 6.58
N ALA A 382 26.11 -5.25 7.21
CA ALA A 382 26.30 -4.19 8.19
C ALA A 382 26.00 -2.80 7.61
N VAL A 383 26.52 -2.49 6.40
CA VAL A 383 26.27 -1.20 5.73
C VAL A 383 24.77 -0.95 5.53
N ASN A 384 24.03 -1.94 5.02
CA ASN A 384 22.59 -1.79 4.77
C ASN A 384 21.82 -1.46 6.06
N GLU A 385 22.06 -2.23 7.13
CA GLU A 385 21.36 -2.05 8.39
C GLU A 385 21.74 -0.73 9.08
N LEU A 386 23.02 -0.35 9.03
CA LEU A 386 23.50 0.90 9.63
C LEU A 386 23.03 2.14 8.86
N GLN A 387 22.90 2.04 7.54
CA GLN A 387 22.28 3.09 6.72
C GLN A 387 20.80 3.27 7.07
N GLU A 388 20.06 2.18 7.28
CA GLU A 388 18.67 2.27 7.74
C GLU A 388 18.57 2.87 9.15
N ALA A 389 19.48 2.50 10.07
CA ALA A 389 19.55 3.12 11.39
C ALA A 389 19.77 4.64 11.31
N ILE A 390 20.68 5.10 10.44
CA ILE A 390 20.94 6.53 10.20
C ILE A 390 19.76 7.21 9.48
N ARG A 391 19.10 6.52 8.54
CA ARG A 391 17.91 7.05 7.86
C ARG A 391 16.77 7.30 8.85
N LEU A 392 16.59 6.41 9.82
CA LEU A 392 15.60 6.53 10.88
C LEU A 392 16.02 7.58 11.92
N GLN A 393 17.31 7.64 12.27
CA GLN A 393 17.86 8.59 13.23
C GLN A 393 19.19 9.18 12.73
N PRO A 394 19.17 10.35 12.04
CA PRO A 394 20.36 10.94 11.42
C PRO A 394 21.47 11.39 12.37
N GLU A 395 21.15 11.58 13.65
CA GLU A 395 22.13 11.99 14.68
C GLU A 395 22.51 10.81 15.60
N TYR A 396 22.53 9.58 15.07
CA TYR A 396 22.91 8.39 15.83
C TYR A 396 24.43 8.14 15.74
N THR A 397 25.18 8.65 16.73
CA THR A 397 26.66 8.53 16.80
C THR A 397 27.16 7.10 16.58
N GLY A 398 26.60 6.12 17.31
CA GLY A 398 26.99 4.71 17.23
C GLY A 398 26.78 4.10 15.84
N ALA A 399 25.72 4.49 15.13
CA ALA A 399 25.46 4.03 13.77
C ALA A 399 26.47 4.59 12.77
N HIS A 400 26.80 5.88 12.85
CA HIS A 400 27.87 6.48 12.04
C HIS A 400 29.23 5.84 12.32
N TYR A 401 29.57 5.63 13.59
CA TYR A 401 30.82 4.95 13.95
C TYR A 401 30.88 3.53 13.36
N ASN A 402 29.84 2.72 13.58
CA ASN A 402 29.79 1.35 13.08
C ASN A 402 29.74 1.31 11.55
N LEU A 403 29.13 2.29 10.89
CA LEU A 403 29.16 2.38 9.42
C LEU A 403 30.58 2.70 8.93
N GLY A 404 31.31 3.56 9.63
CA GLY A 404 32.73 3.81 9.41
C GLY A 404 33.59 2.55 9.59
N VAL A 405 33.31 1.73 10.60
CA VAL A 405 33.95 0.42 10.81
C VAL A 405 33.67 -0.51 9.63
N ALA A 406 32.42 -0.60 9.17
CA ALA A 406 32.02 -1.44 8.04
C ALA A 406 32.75 -1.05 6.75
N TYR A 407 32.77 0.25 6.42
CA TYR A 407 33.48 0.76 5.26
C TYR A 407 34.98 0.53 5.33
N ASN A 408 35.59 0.68 6.50
CA ASN A 408 36.99 0.36 6.69
C ASN A 408 37.27 -1.14 6.46
N GLY A 409 36.39 -2.02 6.96
CA GLY A 409 36.45 -3.47 6.71
C GLY A 409 36.38 -3.84 5.22
N LYS A 410 35.64 -3.04 4.42
CA LYS A 410 35.55 -3.16 2.96
C LYS A 410 36.73 -2.53 2.19
N GLY A 411 37.66 -1.87 2.88
CA GLY A 411 38.75 -1.12 2.25
C GLY A 411 38.33 0.24 1.67
N GLN A 412 37.11 0.70 1.96
CA GLN A 412 36.57 1.99 1.52
C GLN A 412 36.95 3.09 2.53
N HIS A 413 38.25 3.33 2.67
CA HIS A 413 38.81 4.18 3.74
C HIS A 413 38.34 5.64 3.70
N ASP A 414 38.05 6.21 2.53
CA ASP A 414 37.54 7.59 2.41
C ASP A 414 36.10 7.70 2.94
N LEU A 415 35.23 6.72 2.66
CA LEU A 415 33.88 6.65 3.23
C LEU A 415 33.94 6.45 4.74
N ALA A 416 34.84 5.58 5.20
CA ALA A 416 35.07 5.38 6.63
C ALA A 416 35.47 6.66 7.35
N ILE A 417 36.39 7.45 6.77
CA ILE A 417 36.80 8.75 7.33
C ILE A 417 35.62 9.69 7.47
N ASN A 418 34.74 9.80 6.47
CA ASN A 418 33.59 10.70 6.52
C ASN A 418 32.62 10.33 7.63
N GLU A 419 32.25 9.06 7.74
CA GLU A 419 31.32 8.61 8.77
C GLU A 419 31.91 8.78 10.19
N LEU A 420 33.21 8.54 10.36
CA LEU A 420 33.89 8.80 11.63
C LEU A 420 33.96 10.29 11.97
N GLN A 421 34.04 11.17 10.96
CA GLN A 421 33.95 12.61 11.17
C GLN A 421 32.55 13.05 11.55
N GLU A 422 31.50 12.44 10.99
CA GLU A 422 30.12 12.70 11.40
C GLU A 422 29.86 12.22 12.83
N ALA A 423 30.34 11.03 13.20
CA ALA A 423 30.29 10.55 14.58
C ALA A 423 30.94 11.57 15.54
N LEU A 424 32.13 12.08 15.22
CA LEU A 424 32.83 13.09 16.02
C LEU A 424 32.22 14.49 15.94
N ARG A 425 31.43 14.80 14.91
CA ARG A 425 30.66 16.04 14.83
C ARG A 425 29.49 16.01 15.81
N ILE A 426 28.84 14.85 15.93
CA ILE A 426 27.72 14.63 16.86
C ILE A 426 28.25 14.53 18.29
N GLU A 427 29.28 13.71 18.52
CA GLU A 427 29.89 13.45 19.82
C GLU A 427 31.42 13.61 19.76
N PRO A 428 31.95 14.82 20.05
CA PRO A 428 33.37 15.12 19.88
C PRO A 428 34.34 14.32 20.75
N ASP A 429 33.87 13.69 21.82
CA ASP A 429 34.62 12.88 22.78
C ASP A 429 34.52 11.36 22.53
N TYR A 430 33.87 10.94 21.43
CA TYR A 430 33.75 9.53 21.05
C TYR A 430 35.11 8.93 20.65
N THR A 431 35.79 8.33 21.64
CA THR A 431 37.22 8.01 21.59
C THR A 431 37.55 6.98 20.52
N GLU A 432 36.70 5.97 20.37
CA GLU A 432 36.85 4.88 19.42
C GLU A 432 36.83 5.39 17.96
N ALA A 433 35.98 6.39 17.67
CA ALA A 433 35.95 7.00 16.34
C ALA A 433 37.22 7.83 16.08
N SER A 434 37.67 8.60 17.07
CA SER A 434 38.90 9.38 16.96
C SER A 434 40.13 8.50 16.71
N GLU A 435 40.27 7.39 17.45
CA GLU A 435 41.40 6.47 17.27
C GLU A 435 41.39 5.80 15.89
N LEU A 436 40.22 5.36 15.42
CA LEU A 436 40.09 4.74 14.11
C LEU A 436 40.37 5.76 12.99
N LEU A 437 39.88 6.98 13.14
CA LEU A 437 40.12 8.08 12.21
C LEU A 437 41.62 8.42 12.11
N ASP A 438 42.33 8.47 13.24
CA ASP A 438 43.77 8.71 13.26
C ASP A 438 44.57 7.59 12.60
N LYS A 439 44.19 6.32 12.83
CA LYS A 439 44.79 5.15 12.14
C LYS A 439 44.60 5.26 10.62
N LEU A 440 43.40 5.60 10.17
CA LEU A 440 43.08 5.78 8.75
C LEU A 440 43.84 6.96 8.11
N ARG A 441 43.99 8.07 8.83
CA ARG A 441 44.78 9.22 8.39
C ARG A 441 46.26 8.91 8.27
N GLN A 442 46.82 8.14 9.22
CA GLN A 442 48.22 7.68 9.15
C GLN A 442 48.44 6.72 7.97
N TRP A 443 47.51 5.80 7.73
CA TRP A 443 47.53 4.92 6.55
C TRP A 443 47.54 5.73 5.24
N ARG A 444 46.68 6.75 5.13
CA ARG A 444 46.59 7.65 3.97
C ARG A 444 47.87 8.49 3.78
N GLY A 445 48.47 8.96 4.88
CA GLY A 445 49.74 9.70 4.87
C GLY A 445 50.96 8.88 4.47
N GLY A 446 50.86 7.54 4.47
CA GLY A 446 51.95 6.63 4.09
C GLY A 446 52.08 6.34 2.59
N GLN A 447 51.14 6.75 1.73
CA GLN A 447 51.09 6.34 0.32
C GLN A 447 51.25 7.46 -0.74
N VAL A 448 51.56 8.72 -0.38
CA VAL A 448 51.81 9.80 -1.38
C VAL A 448 53.00 10.70 -0.98
N PRO A 449 53.88 11.14 -1.92
CA PRO A 449 54.98 12.06 -1.63
C PRO A 449 54.48 13.46 -1.26
N SER A 450 55.10 14.04 -0.23
CA SER A 450 55.04 15.44 0.22
C SER A 450 54.57 16.47 -0.83
N ALA A 451 53.34 16.96 -0.68
CA ALA A 451 52.93 18.28 -1.14
C ALA A 451 52.69 19.17 0.10
N GLY A 452 53.30 20.36 0.09
CA GLY A 452 53.61 21.16 1.27
C GLY A 452 52.41 21.65 2.09
N THR A 453 52.71 21.92 3.36
CA THR A 453 51.83 22.58 4.33
C THR A 453 51.32 23.93 3.81
N PRO A 454 49.99 24.18 3.78
CA PRO A 454 49.47 25.52 3.53
C PRO A 454 49.72 26.40 4.77
N GLN A 455 50.41 27.53 4.58
CA GLN A 455 50.48 28.59 5.60
C GLN A 455 49.10 29.27 5.77
N PRO A 456 48.76 29.76 6.97
CA PRO A 456 47.55 30.55 7.15
C PRO A 456 47.71 31.91 6.46
N PRO A 457 46.74 32.37 5.65
CA PRO A 457 46.88 33.64 4.98
C PRO A 457 46.68 34.80 5.96
N THR A 458 47.63 35.72 5.86
CA THR A 458 47.62 37.05 6.44
C THR A 458 46.46 37.88 5.92
N SER A 459 45.94 38.73 6.81
CA SER A 459 44.91 39.72 6.54
C SER A 459 45.26 40.63 5.35
N THR A 460 44.44 40.63 4.31
CA THR A 460 44.17 41.85 3.53
C THR A 460 42.72 41.84 3.05
N GLY A 461 41.98 42.89 3.38
CA GLY A 461 40.59 43.09 2.95
C GLY A 461 40.52 43.30 1.44
N LYS A 462 40.23 42.22 0.72
CA LYS A 462 39.68 42.25 -0.64
C LYS A 462 38.36 41.49 -0.60
N ASP A 463 37.37 42.06 -1.25
CA ASP A 463 35.96 41.69 -1.24
C ASP A 463 35.75 40.17 -1.37
N THR A 464 35.32 39.52 -0.28
CA THR A 464 35.20 38.06 -0.15
C THR A 464 34.35 37.44 -1.26
N ALA A 465 33.37 38.19 -1.78
CA ALA A 465 32.54 37.77 -2.90
C ALA A 465 33.30 37.63 -4.22
N THR A 466 34.28 38.51 -4.47
CA THR A 466 35.13 38.45 -5.66
C THR A 466 36.08 37.25 -5.59
N GLU A 467 36.55 36.92 -4.39
CA GLU A 467 37.47 35.81 -4.16
C GLU A 467 36.76 34.45 -4.31
N VAL A 468 35.57 34.29 -3.75
CA VAL A 468 34.73 33.09 -3.94
C VAL A 468 34.46 32.84 -5.43
N LYS A 469 34.10 33.89 -6.17
CA LYS A 469 33.83 33.77 -7.61
C LYS A 469 35.08 33.38 -8.41
N ARG A 470 36.24 33.93 -8.05
CA ARG A 470 37.54 33.57 -8.67
C ARG A 470 37.87 32.10 -8.44
N HIS A 471 37.63 31.57 -7.25
CA HIS A 471 37.84 30.16 -6.94
C HIS A 471 36.88 29.24 -7.72
N LEU A 472 35.61 29.63 -7.87
CA LEU A 472 34.67 28.91 -8.76
C LEU A 472 35.16 28.86 -10.21
N GLU A 473 35.51 30.01 -10.78
CA GLU A 473 35.92 30.11 -12.19
C GLU A 473 37.18 29.26 -12.46
N LYS A 474 38.12 29.23 -11.50
CA LYS A 474 39.28 28.34 -11.56
C LYS A 474 38.91 26.86 -11.43
N GLY A 475 38.03 26.51 -10.48
CA GLY A 475 37.54 25.15 -10.31
C GLY A 475 36.89 24.64 -11.60
N SER A 476 36.08 25.47 -12.26
CA SER A 476 35.45 25.16 -13.54
C SER A 476 36.47 25.03 -14.68
N SER A 477 37.49 25.88 -14.72
CA SER A 477 38.60 25.75 -15.67
C SER A 477 39.36 24.44 -15.48
N PHE A 478 39.62 24.03 -14.24
CA PHE A 478 40.30 22.76 -13.96
C PHE A 478 39.45 21.53 -14.30
N LEU A 479 38.12 21.60 -14.15
CA LEU A 479 37.23 20.55 -14.65
C LEU A 479 37.30 20.41 -16.17
N GLN A 480 37.31 21.53 -16.91
CA GLN A 480 37.44 21.51 -18.37
C GLN A 480 38.80 20.97 -18.84
N GLU A 481 39.85 21.15 -18.04
CA GLU A 481 41.18 20.59 -18.28
C GLU A 481 41.33 19.12 -17.79
N GLU A 482 40.26 18.48 -17.33
CA GLU A 482 40.24 17.13 -16.75
C GLU A 482 41.20 16.95 -15.56
N LYS A 483 41.34 17.99 -14.72
CA LYS A 483 42.17 18.00 -13.50
C LYS A 483 41.28 18.03 -12.25
N PRO A 484 40.63 16.91 -11.87
CA PRO A 484 39.62 16.90 -10.81
C PRO A 484 40.19 17.23 -9.43
N ASP A 485 41.43 16.84 -9.10
CA ASP A 485 42.03 17.14 -7.79
C ASP A 485 42.27 18.64 -7.57
N SER A 486 42.70 19.35 -8.63
CA SER A 486 42.85 20.81 -8.60
C SER A 486 41.49 21.50 -8.53
N ALA A 487 40.48 20.97 -9.25
CA ALA A 487 39.12 21.48 -9.19
C ALA A 487 38.50 21.34 -7.80
N ILE A 488 38.63 20.16 -7.17
CA ILE A 488 38.18 19.89 -5.79
C ILE A 488 38.79 20.91 -4.83
N SER A 489 40.10 21.15 -4.94
CA SER A 489 40.81 22.08 -4.07
C SER A 489 40.26 23.51 -4.18
N GLU A 490 40.01 24.00 -5.41
CA GLU A 490 39.49 25.35 -5.63
C GLU A 490 38.01 25.47 -5.21
N TYR A 491 37.17 24.45 -5.43
CA TYR A 491 35.77 24.47 -4.97
C TYR A 491 35.65 24.38 -3.45
N GLN A 492 36.49 23.57 -2.79
CA GLN A 492 36.55 23.51 -1.33
C GLN A 492 36.97 24.85 -0.73
N GLU A 493 37.89 25.57 -1.37
CA GLU A 493 38.28 26.91 -0.93
C GLU A 493 37.14 27.93 -1.15
N ALA A 494 36.38 27.82 -2.24
CA ALA A 494 35.17 28.63 -2.44
C ALA A 494 34.12 28.39 -1.35
N ILE A 495 33.88 27.12 -0.97
CA ILE A 495 32.95 26.72 0.11
C ILE A 495 33.48 27.20 1.47
N ARG A 496 34.80 27.11 1.72
CA ARG A 496 35.41 27.60 2.96
C ARG A 496 35.21 29.10 3.16
N LEU A 497 35.28 29.88 2.09
CA LEU A 497 35.06 31.32 2.10
C LEU A 497 33.57 31.68 2.17
N ARG A 498 32.70 30.85 1.59
CA ARG A 498 31.24 31.01 1.61
C ARG A 498 30.55 29.63 1.61
N PRO A 499 30.15 29.11 2.79
CA PRO A 499 29.54 27.79 2.90
C PRO A 499 28.14 27.67 2.31
N ASP A 500 27.43 28.78 2.10
CA ASP A 500 26.07 28.82 1.55
C ASP A 500 26.03 28.96 0.02
N PHE A 501 27.12 28.64 -0.68
CA PHE A 501 27.25 28.84 -2.13
C PHE A 501 26.95 27.57 -2.93
N ALA A 502 25.69 27.40 -3.32
CA ALA A 502 25.19 26.21 -4.01
C ALA A 502 25.97 25.87 -5.30
N GLU A 503 26.46 26.86 -6.06
CA GLU A 503 27.27 26.64 -7.26
C GLU A 503 28.61 25.95 -6.96
N ALA A 504 29.20 26.22 -5.80
CA ALA A 504 30.46 25.58 -5.39
C ALA A 504 30.24 24.12 -5.03
N HIS A 505 29.12 23.81 -4.37
CA HIS A 505 28.72 22.43 -4.09
C HIS A 505 28.40 21.65 -5.37
N LEU A 506 27.68 22.25 -6.33
CA LEU A 506 27.46 21.62 -7.64
C LEU A 506 28.78 21.34 -8.37
N GLY A 507 29.68 22.32 -8.42
CA GLY A 507 30.99 22.16 -9.06
C GLY A 507 31.88 21.12 -8.37
N LEU A 508 31.83 21.05 -7.04
CA LEU A 508 32.54 20.05 -6.26
C LEU A 508 31.99 18.64 -6.49
N GLY A 509 30.66 18.48 -6.54
CA GLY A 509 30.01 17.22 -6.89
C GLY A 509 30.47 16.71 -8.26
N ALA A 510 30.48 17.58 -9.28
CA ALA A 510 30.96 17.23 -10.61
C ALA A 510 32.45 16.79 -10.61
N ALA A 511 33.28 17.42 -9.78
CA ALA A 511 34.68 17.04 -9.63
C ALA A 511 34.85 15.66 -8.96
N TYR A 512 33.98 15.30 -8.02
CA TYR A 512 33.94 13.96 -7.44
C TYR A 512 33.42 12.91 -8.42
N GLY A 513 32.43 13.26 -9.24
CA GLY A 513 31.93 12.42 -10.32
C GLY A 513 33.02 12.02 -11.32
N MET A 514 33.89 12.97 -11.73
CA MET A 514 35.05 12.66 -12.58
C MET A 514 36.04 11.67 -11.97
N LYS A 515 36.04 11.52 -10.64
CA LYS A 515 36.88 10.53 -9.93
C LYS A 515 36.15 9.21 -9.68
N GLY A 516 34.88 9.08 -10.08
CA GLY A 516 34.03 7.93 -9.78
C GLY A 516 33.61 7.84 -8.30
N LEU A 517 33.72 8.94 -7.54
CA LEU A 517 33.37 8.99 -6.13
C LEU A 517 31.89 9.37 -5.96
N HIS A 518 31.01 8.48 -6.39
CA HIS A 518 29.56 8.77 -6.54
C HIS A 518 28.84 9.12 -5.23
N ASP A 519 29.25 8.57 -4.08
CA ASP A 519 28.63 8.91 -2.80
C ASP A 519 28.93 10.36 -2.38
N LEU A 520 30.15 10.83 -2.64
CA LEU A 520 30.55 12.22 -2.39
C LEU A 520 29.88 13.15 -3.40
N GLU A 521 29.77 12.72 -4.65
CA GLU A 521 29.06 13.44 -5.70
C GLU A 521 27.59 13.70 -5.32
N ILE A 522 26.85 12.65 -4.91
CA ILE A 522 25.45 12.75 -4.46
C ILE A 522 25.32 13.71 -3.28
N ARG A 523 26.15 13.55 -2.23
CA ARG A 523 26.10 14.43 -1.05
C ARG A 523 26.28 15.91 -1.41
N GLN A 524 27.19 16.21 -2.33
CA GLN A 524 27.41 17.60 -2.74
C GLN A 524 26.25 18.15 -3.58
N TYR A 525 25.62 17.33 -4.42
CA TYR A 525 24.41 17.75 -5.14
C TYR A 525 23.21 17.94 -4.21
N GLU A 526 23.03 17.07 -3.21
CA GLU A 526 22.00 17.21 -2.18
C GLU A 526 22.22 18.49 -1.34
N GLU A 527 23.47 18.79 -0.97
CA GLU A 527 23.79 20.02 -0.25
C GLU A 527 23.55 21.27 -1.12
N ALA A 528 23.88 21.21 -2.41
CA ALA A 528 23.55 22.28 -3.36
C ALA A 528 22.03 22.52 -3.42
N LEU A 529 21.22 21.47 -3.40
CA LEU A 529 19.75 21.54 -3.39
C LEU A 529 19.18 21.97 -2.03
N ARG A 530 19.83 21.61 -0.92
CA ARG A 530 19.46 22.10 0.42
C ARG A 530 19.63 23.61 0.52
N LEU A 531 20.71 24.13 -0.05
CA LEU A 531 21.00 25.57 -0.10
C LEU A 531 20.13 26.30 -1.12
N ARG A 532 19.90 25.69 -2.29
CA ARG A 532 19.05 26.24 -3.35
C ARG A 532 18.14 25.14 -3.94
N PRO A 533 16.91 24.99 -3.41
CA PRO A 533 15.96 24.00 -3.89
C PRO A 533 15.45 24.24 -5.32
N ASP A 534 15.51 25.48 -5.81
CA ASP A 534 15.09 25.88 -7.16
C ASP A 534 16.27 25.83 -8.17
N TYR A 535 17.16 24.82 -8.05
CA TYR A 535 18.35 24.69 -8.88
C TYR A 535 18.22 23.53 -9.90
N PRO A 536 17.72 23.79 -11.13
CA PRO A 536 17.43 22.73 -12.10
C PRO A 536 18.67 21.94 -12.52
N GLU A 537 19.84 22.57 -12.62
CA GLU A 537 21.11 21.90 -12.96
C GLU A 537 21.53 20.90 -11.88
N ALA A 538 21.26 21.19 -10.59
CA ALA A 538 21.58 20.27 -9.49
C ALA A 538 20.62 19.07 -9.45
N HIS A 539 19.33 19.29 -9.70
CA HIS A 539 18.36 18.20 -9.87
C HIS A 539 18.73 17.31 -11.07
N PHE A 540 19.12 17.91 -12.21
CA PHE A 540 19.57 17.16 -13.38
C PHE A 540 20.86 16.35 -13.11
N ALA A 541 21.84 16.96 -12.44
CA ALA A 541 23.10 16.30 -12.09
C ALA A 541 22.84 15.10 -11.16
N LEU A 542 22.03 15.29 -10.12
CA LEU A 542 21.65 14.24 -9.17
C LEU A 542 20.86 13.10 -9.87
N GLY A 543 19.91 13.45 -10.74
CA GLY A 543 19.17 12.47 -11.54
C GLY A 543 20.07 11.65 -12.46
N SER A 544 21.14 12.25 -12.98
CA SER A 544 22.12 11.58 -13.85
C SER A 544 22.95 10.55 -13.10
N VAL A 545 23.39 10.86 -11.88
CA VAL A 545 24.12 9.90 -11.04
C VAL A 545 23.22 8.74 -10.63
N TYR A 546 21.99 9.00 -10.19
CA TYR A 546 21.05 7.93 -9.87
C TYR A 546 20.76 7.03 -11.07
N ARG A 547 20.66 7.60 -12.28
CA ARG A 547 20.48 6.83 -13.51
C ARG A 547 21.69 5.92 -13.77
N GLU A 548 22.90 6.41 -13.59
CA GLU A 548 24.15 5.64 -13.75
C GLU A 548 24.26 4.50 -12.73
N GLN A 549 23.80 4.72 -11.50
CA GLN A 549 23.73 3.69 -10.45
C GLN A 549 22.58 2.68 -10.64
N GLY A 550 21.73 2.84 -11.67
CA GLY A 550 20.56 1.98 -11.91
C GLY A 550 19.35 2.30 -11.02
N GLN A 551 19.40 3.36 -10.22
CA GLN A 551 18.32 3.83 -9.35
C GLN A 551 17.31 4.66 -10.16
N HIS A 552 16.63 4.00 -11.10
CA HIS A 552 15.77 4.66 -12.10
C HIS A 552 14.60 5.46 -11.51
N ASP A 553 14.04 5.05 -10.37
CA ASP A 553 12.94 5.76 -9.72
C ASP A 553 13.37 7.10 -9.10
N LEU A 554 14.53 7.12 -8.45
CA LEU A 554 15.11 8.35 -7.94
C LEU A 554 15.52 9.29 -9.09
N ALA A 555 16.09 8.73 -10.16
CA ALA A 555 16.41 9.49 -11.37
C ALA A 555 15.16 10.14 -11.99
N ILE A 556 14.04 9.41 -12.11
CA ILE A 556 12.77 9.95 -12.63
C ILE A 556 12.29 11.13 -11.79
N GLY A 557 12.31 11.00 -10.46
CA GLY A 557 11.91 12.08 -9.55
C GLY A 557 12.76 13.34 -9.73
N GLN A 558 14.08 13.20 -9.79
CA GLN A 558 15.00 14.33 -9.91
C GLN A 558 14.93 15.00 -11.29
N TYR A 559 14.86 14.23 -12.38
CA TYR A 559 14.64 14.81 -13.71
C TYR A 559 13.28 15.51 -13.83
N GLY A 560 12.24 14.97 -13.20
CA GLY A 560 10.91 15.60 -13.15
C GLY A 560 10.93 16.97 -12.46
N GLU A 561 11.62 17.10 -11.32
CA GLU A 561 11.78 18.40 -10.65
C GLU A 561 12.65 19.37 -11.48
N ALA A 562 13.71 18.90 -12.15
CA ALA A 562 14.50 19.71 -13.07
C ALA A 562 13.65 20.30 -14.21
N ILE A 563 12.79 19.48 -14.84
CA ILE A 563 11.87 19.90 -15.92
C ILE A 563 10.79 20.85 -15.40
N LYS A 564 10.25 20.60 -14.20
CA LYS A 564 9.26 21.47 -13.58
C LYS A 564 9.80 22.87 -13.32
N LEU A 565 11.06 22.98 -12.90
CA LEU A 565 11.77 24.25 -12.71
C LEU A 565 12.17 24.90 -14.05
N LYS A 566 12.57 24.08 -15.03
CA LYS A 566 13.00 24.52 -16.36
C LYS A 566 12.37 23.64 -17.46
N PRO A 567 11.18 23.99 -17.96
CA PRO A 567 10.43 23.16 -18.93
C PRO A 567 11.08 23.02 -20.31
N ASP A 568 12.06 23.86 -20.64
CA ASP A 568 12.82 23.80 -21.90
C ASP A 568 14.18 23.09 -21.73
N TYR A 569 14.36 22.30 -20.67
CA TYR A 569 15.60 21.60 -20.37
C TYR A 569 15.72 20.27 -21.13
N ALA A 570 16.16 20.35 -22.40
CA ALA A 570 16.24 19.22 -23.32
C ALA A 570 17.02 18.01 -22.75
N GLU A 571 18.15 18.24 -22.06
CA GLU A 571 18.95 17.16 -21.46
C GLU A 571 18.20 16.43 -20.35
N ALA A 572 17.38 17.13 -19.56
CA ALA A 572 16.57 16.53 -18.50
C ALA A 572 15.42 15.70 -19.09
N HIS A 573 14.76 16.19 -20.14
CA HIS A 573 13.77 15.41 -20.91
C HIS A 573 14.40 14.13 -21.49
N PHE A 574 15.60 14.25 -22.09
CA PHE A 574 16.32 13.08 -22.61
C PHE A 574 16.67 12.09 -21.50
N GLY A 575 17.19 12.57 -20.37
CA GLY A 575 17.52 11.77 -19.20
C GLY A 575 16.32 11.03 -18.63
N LEU A 576 15.17 11.71 -18.53
CA LEU A 576 13.90 11.15 -18.09
C LEU A 576 13.38 10.09 -19.06
N GLY A 577 13.44 10.35 -20.37
CA GLY A 577 13.07 9.39 -21.41
C GLY A 577 13.89 8.10 -21.34
N VAL A 578 15.21 8.21 -21.11
CA VAL A 578 16.08 7.04 -20.92
C VAL A 578 15.70 6.27 -19.66
N ALA A 579 15.43 6.96 -18.55
CA ALA A 579 15.03 6.32 -17.29
C ALA A 579 13.69 5.56 -17.43
N TYR A 580 12.69 6.16 -18.07
CA TYR A 580 11.43 5.49 -18.39
C TYR A 580 11.63 4.28 -19.32
N GLY A 581 12.47 4.41 -20.34
CA GLY A 581 12.81 3.31 -21.25
C GLY A 581 13.44 2.12 -20.54
N LYS A 582 14.33 2.35 -19.57
CA LYS A 582 14.92 1.29 -18.73
C LYS A 582 13.90 0.60 -17.83
N LYS A 583 12.86 1.32 -17.39
CA LYS A 583 11.72 0.75 -16.64
C LYS A 583 10.68 0.04 -17.53
N GLY A 584 10.84 0.04 -18.85
CA GLY A 584 9.86 -0.51 -19.79
C GLY A 584 8.63 0.37 -20.00
N LEU A 585 8.65 1.61 -19.51
CA LEU A 585 7.56 2.59 -19.62
C LEU A 585 7.68 3.36 -20.95
N TYR A 586 7.61 2.64 -22.06
CA TYR A 586 7.96 3.18 -23.38
C TYR A 586 7.04 4.31 -23.88
N ASP A 587 5.78 4.36 -23.46
CA ASP A 587 4.88 5.48 -23.83
C ASP A 587 5.31 6.80 -23.20
N LEU A 588 5.77 6.76 -21.96
CA LEU A 588 6.33 7.93 -21.28
C LEU A 588 7.69 8.28 -21.88
N ALA A 589 8.53 7.28 -22.17
CA ALA A 589 9.81 7.49 -22.83
C ALA A 589 9.66 8.19 -24.19
N ILE A 590 8.70 7.76 -25.02
CA ILE A 590 8.40 8.38 -26.31
C ILE A 590 8.07 9.86 -26.13
N ARG A 591 7.16 10.21 -25.22
CA ARG A 591 6.77 11.62 -24.98
C ARG A 591 7.97 12.50 -24.62
N GLU A 592 8.82 12.02 -23.72
CA GLU A 592 9.99 12.79 -23.29
C GLU A 592 11.05 12.90 -24.39
N PHE A 593 11.24 11.86 -25.20
CA PHE A 593 12.12 11.92 -26.37
C PHE A 593 11.56 12.81 -27.49
N GLU A 594 10.26 12.85 -27.70
CA GLU A 594 9.62 13.79 -28.64
C GLU A 594 9.83 15.24 -28.23
N GLU A 595 9.66 15.56 -26.94
CA GLU A 595 9.94 16.90 -26.44
C GLU A 595 11.44 17.23 -26.54
N THR A 596 12.32 16.25 -26.29
CA THR A 596 13.77 16.40 -26.52
C THR A 596 14.07 16.76 -27.98
N VAL A 597 13.53 16.00 -28.94
CA VAL A 597 13.73 16.23 -30.39
C VAL A 597 13.12 17.56 -30.82
N LYS A 598 12.02 17.99 -30.21
CA LYS A 598 11.40 19.30 -30.47
C LYS A 598 12.26 20.45 -29.96
N LEU A 599 12.85 20.31 -28.77
CA LEU A 599 13.75 21.32 -28.19
C LEU A 599 15.12 21.34 -28.88
N LYS A 600 15.62 20.17 -29.29
CA LYS A 600 16.93 19.98 -29.90
C LYS A 600 16.85 19.03 -31.12
N PRO A 601 16.42 19.53 -32.29
CA PRO A 601 16.18 18.71 -33.49
C PRO A 601 17.44 18.12 -34.15
N ASP A 602 18.62 18.52 -33.70
CA ASP A 602 19.92 18.02 -34.17
C ASP A 602 20.53 16.96 -33.24
N ASP A 603 19.81 16.53 -32.19
CA ASP A 603 20.26 15.49 -31.27
C ASP A 603 20.04 14.08 -31.84
N ALA A 604 21.09 13.54 -32.46
CA ALA A 604 21.05 12.19 -33.04
C ALA A 604 20.75 11.09 -32.01
N ASP A 605 21.18 11.25 -30.76
CA ASP A 605 20.95 10.26 -29.70
C ASP A 605 19.47 10.29 -29.25
N ALA A 606 18.83 11.45 -29.22
CA ALA A 606 17.39 11.58 -29.00
C ALA A 606 16.57 10.92 -30.12
N HIS A 607 16.90 11.19 -31.38
CA HIS A 607 16.26 10.53 -32.53
C HIS A 607 16.43 9.00 -32.49
N TYR A 608 17.63 8.50 -32.14
CA TYR A 608 17.86 7.06 -32.03
C TYR A 608 17.00 6.42 -30.95
N ASN A 609 16.99 6.99 -29.74
CA ASN A 609 16.25 6.44 -28.61
C ASN A 609 14.73 6.53 -28.82
N LEU A 610 14.25 7.60 -29.48
CA LEU A 610 12.86 7.70 -29.92
C LEU A 610 12.51 6.60 -30.94
N GLY A 611 13.36 6.39 -31.94
CA GLY A 611 13.18 5.31 -32.92
C GLY A 611 13.20 3.92 -32.29
N ALA A 612 14.08 3.69 -31.31
CA ALA A 612 14.15 2.43 -30.57
C ALA A 612 12.89 2.19 -29.74
N ALA A 613 12.38 3.21 -29.04
CA ALA A 613 11.14 3.12 -28.28
C ALA A 613 9.93 2.83 -29.20
N TYR A 614 9.85 3.49 -30.35
CA TYR A 614 8.85 3.20 -31.38
C TYR A 614 8.94 1.77 -31.91
N GLY A 615 10.16 1.27 -32.16
CA GLY A 615 10.37 -0.09 -32.64
C GLY A 615 9.95 -1.16 -31.64
N ILE A 616 10.17 -0.94 -30.34
CA ILE A 616 9.71 -1.84 -29.27
C ILE A 616 8.18 -1.85 -29.17
N LYS A 617 7.55 -0.70 -29.41
CA LYS A 617 6.08 -0.54 -29.45
C LYS A 617 5.42 -1.07 -30.72
N GLY A 618 6.18 -1.60 -31.67
CA GLY A 618 5.65 -2.12 -32.93
C GLY A 618 5.34 -1.02 -33.96
N GLN A 619 5.68 0.23 -33.69
CA GLN A 619 5.44 1.38 -34.57
C GLN A 619 6.59 1.52 -35.57
N TYR A 620 6.73 0.53 -36.45
CA TYR A 620 7.91 0.39 -37.30
C TYR A 620 8.11 1.55 -38.29
N ASP A 621 7.04 2.13 -38.84
CA ASP A 621 7.14 3.25 -39.78
C ASP A 621 7.63 4.56 -39.12
N LEU A 622 7.34 4.74 -37.84
CA LEU A 622 7.88 5.86 -37.04
C LEU A 622 9.32 5.57 -36.63
N ALA A 623 9.61 4.33 -36.21
CA ALA A 623 10.97 3.89 -35.90
C ALA A 623 11.92 4.08 -37.09
N GLU A 624 11.51 3.68 -38.30
CA GLU A 624 12.28 3.83 -39.54
C GLU A 624 12.64 5.30 -39.80
N ARG A 625 11.66 6.20 -39.68
CA ARG A 625 11.86 7.64 -39.88
C ARG A 625 12.88 8.20 -38.89
N GLN A 626 12.76 7.84 -37.61
CA GLN A 626 13.67 8.36 -36.58
C GLN A 626 15.09 7.78 -36.72
N PHE A 627 15.24 6.51 -37.09
CA PHE A 627 16.55 5.95 -37.44
C PHE A 627 17.14 6.59 -38.70
N GLY A 628 16.31 6.93 -39.69
CA GLY A 628 16.73 7.69 -40.87
C GLY A 628 17.25 9.08 -40.52
N GLU A 629 16.54 9.82 -39.67
CA GLU A 629 16.99 11.12 -39.15
C GLU A 629 18.27 11.00 -38.32
N THR A 630 18.39 9.96 -37.50
CA THR A 630 19.63 9.65 -36.76
C THR A 630 20.81 9.53 -37.72
N LEU A 631 20.67 8.76 -38.81
CA LEU A 631 21.73 8.55 -39.80
C LEU A 631 21.96 9.77 -40.70
N ARG A 632 20.95 10.64 -40.88
CA ARG A 632 21.14 11.94 -41.54
C ARG A 632 22.02 12.86 -40.70
N LEU A 633 21.80 12.88 -39.38
CA LEU A 633 22.56 13.70 -38.43
C LEU A 633 23.95 13.12 -38.13
N ARG A 634 24.05 11.80 -37.96
CA ARG A 634 25.27 11.05 -37.66
C ARG A 634 25.35 9.78 -38.54
N PRO A 635 25.93 9.86 -39.75
CA PRO A 635 25.97 8.73 -40.68
C PRO A 635 26.72 7.48 -40.18
N ASP A 636 27.64 7.65 -39.24
CA ASP A 636 28.46 6.61 -38.62
C ASP A 636 27.83 5.98 -37.35
N TYR A 637 26.57 6.28 -37.04
CA TYR A 637 25.85 5.71 -35.89
C TYR A 637 25.51 4.22 -36.10
N GLU A 638 26.44 3.33 -35.75
CA GLU A 638 26.34 1.89 -36.01
C GLU A 638 25.07 1.23 -35.45
N GLU A 639 24.65 1.63 -34.24
CA GLU A 639 23.47 1.08 -33.57
C GLU A 639 22.18 1.41 -34.34
N ALA A 640 22.10 2.61 -34.91
CA ALA A 640 20.98 3.03 -35.77
C ALA A 640 20.97 2.25 -37.09
N GLN A 641 22.14 2.01 -37.71
CA GLN A 641 22.26 1.16 -38.90
C GLN A 641 21.81 -0.28 -38.62
N LYS A 642 22.25 -0.86 -37.49
CA LYS A 642 21.87 -2.22 -37.06
C LYS A 642 20.37 -2.31 -36.76
N ALA A 643 19.82 -1.29 -36.08
CA ALA A 643 18.40 -1.22 -35.76
C ALA A 643 17.53 -1.12 -37.03
N LEU A 644 17.91 -0.27 -37.98
CA LEU A 644 17.23 -0.12 -39.27
C LEU A 644 17.30 -1.40 -40.11
N TYR A 645 18.45 -2.07 -40.16
CA TYR A 645 18.60 -3.37 -40.83
C TYR A 645 17.73 -4.46 -40.20
N LYS A 646 17.64 -4.50 -38.86
CA LYS A 646 16.76 -5.41 -38.13
C LYS A 646 15.29 -5.14 -38.45
N LEU A 647 14.89 -3.87 -38.47
CA LEU A 647 13.54 -3.43 -38.81
C LEU A 647 13.16 -3.82 -40.24
N TYR A 648 14.05 -3.61 -41.21
CA TYR A 648 13.88 -4.01 -42.61
C TYR A 648 13.71 -5.54 -42.78
N LYS A 649 14.35 -6.34 -41.91
CA LYS A 649 14.21 -7.79 -41.90
C LYS A 649 12.85 -8.24 -41.33
N LEU A 650 12.33 -7.52 -40.33
CA LEU A 650 11.00 -7.77 -39.75
C LEU A 650 9.86 -7.33 -40.69
N SER A 651 9.99 -6.18 -41.36
CA SER A 651 8.96 -5.66 -42.28
C SER A 651 8.78 -6.51 -43.55
N LYS A 652 9.76 -7.34 -43.92
CA LYS A 652 9.65 -8.31 -45.03
C LYS A 652 8.87 -9.59 -44.70
N THR A 653 8.66 -9.89 -43.42
CA THR A 653 7.96 -11.09 -42.95
C THR A 653 6.48 -10.88 -42.67
N GLN A 654 6.03 -9.62 -42.62
CA GLN A 654 4.61 -9.25 -42.48
C GLN A 654 4.22 -8.47 -43.74
N GLY A 655 3.06 -8.78 -44.33
CA GLY A 655 2.58 -8.18 -45.58
C GLY A 655 2.42 -6.65 -45.51
N PRO A 656 2.06 -6.00 -46.63
CA PRO A 656 2.24 -4.57 -46.81
C PRO A 656 1.51 -3.72 -45.76
N SER A 657 2.27 -2.87 -45.06
CA SER A 657 1.75 -1.71 -44.31
C SER A 657 1.08 -0.77 -45.31
N ALA A 658 -0.20 -0.51 -45.11
CA ALA A 658 -0.95 0.48 -45.87
C ALA A 658 -0.84 1.83 -45.16
N SER A 659 0.03 2.72 -45.64
CA SER A 659 -0.36 4.12 -45.89
C SER A 659 0.72 4.84 -46.70
N ALA A 660 0.33 5.28 -47.89
CA ALA A 660 1.07 6.24 -48.68
C ALA A 660 1.09 7.62 -47.97
N PRO A 661 2.10 8.48 -48.21
CA PRO A 661 2.15 9.81 -47.62
C PRO A 661 0.94 10.64 -48.06
N GLN A 662 0.22 11.25 -47.10
CA GLN A 662 -0.86 12.21 -47.37
C GLN A 662 -0.45 13.64 -46.98
N PRO A 663 -0.96 14.66 -47.71
CA PRO A 663 -0.35 15.97 -47.82
C PRO A 663 -0.68 16.90 -46.64
N SER A 664 0.09 17.98 -46.54
CA SER A 664 -0.07 19.07 -45.58
C SER A 664 -1.52 19.58 -45.51
N ILE A 665 -2.16 19.38 -44.35
CA ILE A 665 -3.49 19.86 -44.01
C ILE A 665 -3.40 21.38 -43.80
N THR A 666 -4.14 22.19 -44.58
CA THR A 666 -4.01 23.65 -44.59
C THR A 666 -5.29 24.41 -44.25
N THR A 667 -6.43 23.74 -44.08
CA THR A 667 -7.73 24.38 -43.74
C THR A 667 -8.52 23.64 -42.65
N ARG A 668 -9.51 24.31 -42.05
CA ARG A 668 -10.38 23.74 -40.98
C ARG A 668 -11.31 22.63 -41.49
N GLU A 669 -11.80 22.74 -42.73
CA GLU A 669 -12.62 21.69 -43.37
C GLU A 669 -11.80 20.40 -43.61
N ASP A 670 -10.50 20.53 -43.87
CA ASP A 670 -9.60 19.38 -44.02
C ASP A 670 -9.31 18.66 -42.68
N VAL A 671 -9.32 19.40 -41.56
CA VAL A 671 -9.10 18.84 -40.21
C VAL A 671 -10.29 18.00 -39.77
N ASP A 672 -11.52 18.50 -39.90
CA ASP A 672 -12.71 17.72 -39.51
C ASP A 672 -12.85 16.45 -40.38
N ALA A 673 -12.55 16.52 -41.69
CA ALA A 673 -12.53 15.34 -42.56
C ALA A 673 -11.41 14.34 -42.22
N ALA A 674 -10.26 14.83 -41.72
CA ALA A 674 -9.18 13.97 -41.24
C ALA A 674 -9.55 13.28 -39.92
N VAL A 675 -10.17 14.00 -38.97
CA VAL A 675 -10.67 13.44 -37.70
C VAL A 675 -11.68 12.32 -37.96
N GLU A 676 -12.67 12.54 -38.83
CA GLU A 676 -13.66 11.52 -39.20
C GLU A 676 -13.03 10.26 -39.82
N ARG A 677 -11.96 10.44 -40.62
CA ARG A 677 -11.22 9.33 -41.20
C ARG A 677 -10.53 8.50 -40.12
N HIS A 678 -9.83 9.15 -39.19
CA HIS A 678 -9.15 8.49 -38.07
C HIS A 678 -10.15 7.79 -37.14
N LEU A 679 -11.30 8.41 -36.84
CA LEU A 679 -12.38 7.74 -36.10
C LEU A 679 -12.88 6.49 -36.81
N SER A 680 -13.14 6.57 -38.12
CA SER A 680 -13.61 5.44 -38.92
C SER A 680 -12.60 4.30 -38.99
N LEU A 681 -11.31 4.62 -39.14
CA LEU A 681 -10.22 3.63 -39.12
C LEU A 681 -10.08 3.00 -37.74
N GLY A 682 -10.16 3.79 -36.67
CA GLY A 682 -10.16 3.29 -35.30
C GLY A 682 -11.27 2.27 -35.05
N VAL A 683 -12.48 2.53 -35.54
CA VAL A 683 -13.61 1.57 -35.45
C VAL A 683 -13.32 0.30 -36.26
N SER A 684 -12.81 0.43 -37.48
CA SER A 684 -12.44 -0.71 -38.32
C SER A 684 -11.40 -1.60 -37.64
N PHE A 685 -10.38 -1.00 -37.02
CA PHE A 685 -9.34 -1.74 -36.32
C PHE A 685 -9.85 -2.44 -35.06
N LEU A 686 -10.79 -1.86 -34.33
CA LEU A 686 -11.45 -2.56 -33.22
C LEU A 686 -12.26 -3.77 -33.71
N GLN A 687 -12.93 -3.66 -34.85
CA GLN A 687 -13.65 -4.79 -35.46
C GLN A 687 -12.71 -5.91 -35.94
N GLU A 688 -11.51 -5.56 -36.37
CA GLU A 688 -10.46 -6.50 -36.77
C GLU A 688 -9.63 -7.04 -35.58
N GLU A 689 -10.03 -6.74 -34.33
CA GLU A 689 -9.31 -7.10 -33.10
C GLU A 689 -7.86 -6.61 -33.05
N GLN A 690 -7.60 -5.44 -33.63
CA GLN A 690 -6.29 -4.75 -33.63
C GLN A 690 -6.33 -3.51 -32.72
N PRO A 691 -6.32 -3.67 -31.38
CA PRO A 691 -6.50 -2.55 -30.46
C PRO A 691 -5.35 -1.53 -30.51
N ASP A 692 -4.12 -1.95 -30.84
CA ASP A 692 -2.97 -1.05 -30.93
C ASP A 692 -3.06 -0.09 -32.13
N SER A 693 -3.52 -0.60 -33.28
CA SER A 693 -3.83 0.22 -34.45
C SER A 693 -4.97 1.18 -34.14
N ALA A 694 -6.04 0.69 -33.48
CA ALA A 694 -7.17 1.53 -33.09
C ALA A 694 -6.78 2.66 -32.12
N ILE A 695 -5.97 2.37 -31.09
CA ILE A 695 -5.43 3.38 -30.16
C ILE A 695 -4.70 4.49 -30.92
N SER A 696 -3.87 4.11 -31.89
CA SER A 696 -3.06 5.06 -32.66
C SER A 696 -3.95 6.00 -33.48
N GLU A 697 -4.98 5.46 -34.15
CA GLU A 697 -5.93 6.26 -34.92
C GLU A 697 -6.76 7.20 -34.04
N TYR A 698 -7.28 6.72 -32.90
CA TYR A 698 -8.04 7.57 -31.99
C TYR A 698 -7.18 8.67 -31.33
N GLN A 699 -5.92 8.38 -31.02
CA GLN A 699 -4.98 9.40 -30.52
C GLN A 699 -4.71 10.48 -31.57
N GLU A 700 -4.61 10.11 -32.84
CA GLU A 700 -4.44 11.08 -33.92
C GLU A 700 -5.70 11.93 -34.13
N ALA A 701 -6.90 11.33 -34.03
CA ALA A 701 -8.16 12.08 -34.00
C ALA A 701 -8.20 13.09 -32.84
N ILE A 702 -7.77 12.71 -31.63
CA ILE A 702 -7.69 13.60 -30.46
C ILE A 702 -6.62 14.68 -30.67
N ARG A 703 -5.47 14.35 -31.27
CA ARG A 703 -4.40 15.33 -31.57
C ARG A 703 -4.89 16.43 -32.50
N LEU A 704 -5.65 16.05 -33.53
CA LEU A 704 -6.24 16.98 -34.49
C LEU A 704 -7.38 17.79 -33.88
N LYS A 705 -8.17 17.17 -33.00
CA LYS A 705 -9.30 17.80 -32.32
C LYS A 705 -9.45 17.30 -30.87
N PRO A 706 -8.80 17.98 -29.90
CA PRO A 706 -8.75 17.52 -28.51
C PRO A 706 -10.09 17.53 -27.78
N ASP A 707 -11.09 18.23 -28.31
CA ASP A 707 -12.45 18.30 -27.75
C ASP A 707 -13.42 17.29 -28.39
N ASN A 708 -12.91 16.29 -29.13
CA ASN A 708 -13.73 15.26 -29.75
C ASN A 708 -14.08 14.12 -28.76
N ALA A 709 -15.30 14.17 -28.21
CA ALA A 709 -15.79 13.16 -27.26
C ALA A 709 -15.89 11.73 -27.84
N GLU A 710 -16.10 11.58 -29.16
CA GLU A 710 -16.20 10.27 -29.82
C GLU A 710 -14.84 9.58 -29.94
N ALA A 711 -13.78 10.37 -30.16
CA ALA A 711 -12.42 9.88 -30.17
C ALA A 711 -12.00 9.38 -28.78
N HIS A 712 -12.39 10.09 -27.72
CA HIS A 712 -12.17 9.64 -26.34
C HIS A 712 -12.96 8.38 -25.99
N LEU A 713 -14.23 8.26 -26.41
CA LEU A 713 -15.01 7.03 -26.25
C LEU A 713 -14.34 5.85 -26.98
N GLY A 714 -13.95 6.04 -28.24
CA GLY A 714 -13.28 5.02 -29.06
C GLY A 714 -11.94 4.58 -28.47
N LEU A 715 -11.15 5.53 -27.95
CA LEU A 715 -9.89 5.25 -27.28
C LEU A 715 -10.10 4.46 -25.98
N GLY A 716 -11.14 4.79 -25.20
CA GLY A 716 -11.53 4.02 -24.02
C GLY A 716 -11.89 2.57 -24.37
N ALA A 717 -12.66 2.38 -25.44
CA ALA A 717 -13.02 1.03 -25.92
C ALA A 717 -11.78 0.23 -26.38
N ALA A 718 -10.81 0.90 -27.02
CA ALA A 718 -9.54 0.27 -27.40
C ALA A 718 -8.70 -0.14 -26.19
N TYR A 719 -8.68 0.67 -25.12
CA TYR A 719 -8.04 0.30 -23.85
C TYR A 719 -8.75 -0.84 -23.12
N SER A 720 -10.09 -0.90 -23.23
CA SER A 720 -10.90 -2.01 -22.72
C SER A 720 -10.44 -3.35 -23.29
N MET A 721 -10.24 -3.43 -24.61
CA MET A 721 -9.76 -4.65 -25.28
C MET A 721 -8.36 -5.09 -24.82
N LYS A 722 -7.57 -4.17 -24.26
CA LYS A 722 -6.24 -4.46 -23.71
C LYS A 722 -6.25 -4.76 -22.21
N GLY A 723 -7.40 -4.68 -21.54
CA GLY A 723 -7.52 -4.83 -20.09
C GLY A 723 -6.91 -3.68 -19.29
N LEU A 724 -6.72 -2.50 -19.90
CA LEU A 724 -6.12 -1.33 -19.26
C LEU A 724 -7.19 -0.45 -18.59
N HIS A 725 -7.80 -0.97 -17.52
CA HIS A 725 -8.99 -0.39 -16.88
C HIS A 725 -8.83 1.05 -16.36
N ASP A 726 -7.65 1.42 -15.84
CA ASP A 726 -7.42 2.79 -15.35
C ASP A 726 -7.41 3.83 -16.48
N LEU A 727 -6.88 3.45 -17.65
CA LEU A 727 -6.86 4.32 -18.82
C LEU A 727 -8.23 4.39 -19.48
N GLU A 728 -8.92 3.25 -19.55
CA GLU A 728 -10.30 3.15 -20.03
C GLU A 728 -11.25 4.10 -19.28
N ILE A 729 -11.31 4.03 -17.94
CA ILE A 729 -12.18 4.88 -17.12
C ILE A 729 -11.89 6.36 -17.37
N ARG A 730 -10.61 6.75 -17.38
CA ARG A 730 -10.21 8.15 -17.63
C ARG A 730 -10.69 8.65 -18.99
N GLN A 731 -10.62 7.83 -20.03
CA GLN A 731 -11.08 8.25 -21.36
C GLN A 731 -12.61 8.36 -21.43
N TYR A 732 -13.36 7.47 -20.77
CA TYR A 732 -14.83 7.60 -20.69
C TYR A 732 -15.26 8.81 -19.85
N GLU A 733 -14.59 9.09 -18.74
CA GLU A 733 -14.83 10.29 -17.94
C GLU A 733 -14.54 11.56 -18.74
N GLU A 734 -13.46 11.58 -19.53
CA GLU A 734 -13.12 12.72 -20.39
C GLU A 734 -14.14 12.90 -21.53
N ALA A 735 -14.60 11.79 -22.14
CA ALA A 735 -15.69 11.83 -23.13
C ALA A 735 -16.98 12.44 -22.53
N LEU A 736 -17.31 12.10 -21.28
CA LEU A 736 -18.46 12.66 -20.55
C LEU A 736 -18.23 14.11 -20.08
N ARG A 737 -16.99 14.50 -19.78
CA ARG A 737 -16.62 15.88 -19.47
C ARG A 737 -16.85 16.79 -20.68
N LEU A 738 -16.48 16.30 -21.87
CA LEU A 738 -16.65 17.00 -23.14
C LEU A 738 -18.10 16.98 -23.63
N ARG A 739 -18.78 15.84 -23.49
CA ARG A 739 -20.18 15.65 -23.88
C ARG A 739 -20.97 14.93 -22.77
N PRO A 740 -21.56 15.67 -21.81
CA PRO A 740 -22.31 15.10 -20.70
C PRO A 740 -23.60 14.36 -21.09
N ASP A 741 -24.14 14.61 -22.29
CA ASP A 741 -25.31 13.95 -22.85
C ASP A 741 -24.96 12.73 -23.71
N PHE A 742 -23.76 12.16 -23.56
CA PHE A 742 -23.30 11.01 -24.33
C PHE A 742 -23.72 9.67 -23.70
N ALA A 743 -24.90 9.17 -24.11
CA ALA A 743 -25.49 7.95 -23.56
C ALA A 743 -24.58 6.71 -23.67
N GLU A 744 -23.87 6.55 -24.79
CA GLU A 744 -22.94 5.43 -25.03
C GLU A 744 -21.73 5.48 -24.07
N ALA A 745 -21.24 6.67 -23.71
CA ALA A 745 -20.15 6.81 -22.75
C ALA A 745 -20.59 6.50 -21.32
N HIS A 746 -21.81 6.91 -20.93
CA HIS A 746 -22.41 6.48 -19.66
C HIS A 746 -22.60 4.96 -19.60
N PHE A 747 -23.07 4.33 -20.69
CA PHE A 747 -23.19 2.88 -20.78
C PHE A 747 -21.84 2.14 -20.68
N ALA A 748 -20.82 2.63 -21.40
CA ALA A 748 -19.47 2.07 -21.36
C ALA A 748 -18.88 2.16 -19.96
N LEU A 749 -18.97 3.32 -19.30
CA LEU A 749 -18.50 3.50 -17.93
C LEU A 749 -19.26 2.64 -16.91
N GLY A 750 -20.58 2.49 -17.07
CA GLY A 750 -21.39 1.59 -16.26
C GLY A 750 -21.00 0.11 -16.42
N SER A 751 -20.56 -0.28 -17.63
CA SER A 751 -20.05 -1.63 -17.92
C SER A 751 -18.77 -1.95 -17.17
N VAL A 752 -17.82 -1.00 -17.15
CA VAL A 752 -16.56 -1.14 -16.41
C VAL A 752 -16.80 -1.21 -14.90
N TYR A 753 -17.62 -0.31 -14.34
CA TYR A 753 -17.92 -0.34 -12.90
C TYR A 753 -18.61 -1.65 -12.48
N LYS A 754 -19.47 -2.21 -13.34
CA LYS A 754 -20.09 -3.52 -13.11
C LYS A 754 -19.03 -4.63 -13.06
N GLU A 755 -18.06 -4.62 -13.97
CA GLU A 755 -16.95 -5.60 -14.00
C GLU A 755 -16.04 -5.49 -12.77
N GLN A 756 -15.83 -4.27 -12.26
CA GLN A 756 -15.09 -4.02 -11.03
C GLN A 756 -15.86 -4.31 -9.73
N GLY A 757 -17.11 -4.81 -9.83
CA GLY A 757 -17.98 -5.07 -8.66
C GLY A 757 -18.55 -3.81 -8.00
N GLN A 758 -18.37 -2.63 -8.61
CA GLN A 758 -18.88 -1.35 -8.12
C GLN A 758 -20.33 -1.13 -8.58
N HIS A 759 -21.24 -2.00 -8.11
CA HIS A 759 -22.62 -2.08 -8.59
C HIS A 759 -23.43 -0.78 -8.42
N ASP A 760 -23.16 0.02 -7.38
CA ASP A 760 -23.85 1.30 -7.16
C ASP A 760 -23.49 2.36 -8.21
N LEU A 761 -22.20 2.43 -8.56
CA LEU A 761 -21.74 3.33 -9.62
C LEU A 761 -22.25 2.87 -10.98
N ALA A 762 -22.24 1.55 -11.22
CA ALA A 762 -22.83 0.97 -12.44
C ALA A 762 -24.32 1.33 -12.59
N ILE A 763 -25.13 1.17 -11.52
CA ILE A 763 -26.55 1.55 -11.51
C ILE A 763 -26.73 3.03 -11.87
N GLY A 764 -25.91 3.90 -11.28
CA GLY A 764 -25.95 5.34 -11.58
C GLY A 764 -25.68 5.65 -13.04
N GLN A 765 -24.63 5.05 -13.62
CA GLN A 765 -24.23 5.30 -15.00
C GLN A 765 -25.21 4.70 -16.01
N TYR A 766 -25.69 3.47 -15.82
CA TYR A 766 -26.73 2.90 -16.68
C TYR A 766 -28.04 3.70 -16.60
N GLY A 767 -28.41 4.19 -15.41
CA GLY A 767 -29.58 5.05 -15.23
C GLY A 767 -29.50 6.35 -16.01
N GLU A 768 -28.34 7.02 -16.03
CA GLU A 768 -28.14 8.22 -16.85
C GLU A 768 -28.12 7.89 -18.36
N ALA A 769 -27.53 6.76 -18.77
CA ALA A 769 -27.60 6.30 -20.17
C ALA A 769 -29.04 6.10 -20.65
N ILE A 770 -29.89 5.44 -19.83
CA ILE A 770 -31.32 5.20 -20.13
C ILE A 770 -32.10 6.51 -20.12
N LYS A 771 -31.81 7.42 -19.20
CA LYS A 771 -32.47 8.73 -19.14
C LYS A 771 -32.20 9.58 -20.39
N LEU A 772 -30.99 9.49 -20.95
CA LEU A 772 -30.61 10.14 -22.19
C LEU A 772 -31.18 9.41 -23.42
N LYS A 773 -31.18 8.08 -23.39
CA LYS A 773 -31.67 7.20 -24.47
C LYS A 773 -32.59 6.11 -23.91
N PRO A 774 -33.91 6.38 -23.80
CA PRO A 774 -34.87 5.45 -23.17
C PRO A 774 -35.09 4.14 -23.93
N ASP A 775 -34.67 4.04 -25.19
CA ASP A 775 -34.76 2.84 -26.01
C ASP A 775 -33.43 2.06 -26.05
N TYR A 776 -32.50 2.35 -25.12
CA TYR A 776 -31.19 1.69 -25.07
C TYR A 776 -31.27 0.31 -24.37
N ALA A 777 -31.65 -0.71 -25.15
CA ALA A 777 -31.89 -2.07 -24.67
C ALA A 777 -30.71 -2.66 -23.87
N GLU A 778 -29.47 -2.45 -24.32
CA GLU A 778 -28.26 -2.92 -23.66
C GLU A 778 -28.05 -2.27 -22.28
N ALA A 779 -28.38 -0.97 -22.15
CA ALA A 779 -28.29 -0.27 -20.87
C ALA A 779 -29.36 -0.74 -19.87
N HIS A 780 -30.59 -0.99 -20.33
CA HIS A 780 -31.64 -1.64 -19.53
C HIS A 780 -31.19 -3.03 -19.06
N ARG A 781 -30.56 -3.82 -19.93
CA ARG A 781 -30.03 -5.14 -19.56
C ARG A 781 -28.92 -5.03 -18.52
N GLY A 782 -27.97 -4.11 -18.72
CA GLY A 782 -26.88 -3.84 -17.78
C GLY A 782 -27.39 -3.40 -16.41
N LEU A 783 -28.38 -2.52 -16.37
CA LEU A 783 -29.04 -2.06 -15.15
C LEU A 783 -29.79 -3.20 -14.44
N GLY A 784 -30.52 -4.03 -15.19
CA GLY A 784 -31.20 -5.21 -14.66
C GLY A 784 -30.24 -6.21 -14.02
N VAL A 785 -29.08 -6.46 -14.64
CA VAL A 785 -28.03 -7.32 -14.06
C VAL A 785 -27.52 -6.72 -12.76
N ALA A 786 -27.19 -5.43 -12.75
CA ALA A 786 -26.70 -4.76 -11.55
C ALA A 786 -27.71 -4.80 -10.38
N TYR A 787 -29.01 -4.62 -10.66
CA TYR A 787 -30.07 -4.79 -9.65
C TYR A 787 -30.19 -6.24 -9.16
N SER A 788 -30.08 -7.22 -10.05
CA SER A 788 -30.13 -8.65 -9.70
C SER A 788 -28.99 -9.04 -8.76
N THR A 789 -27.76 -8.56 -9.02
CA THR A 789 -26.60 -8.78 -8.13
C THR A 789 -26.80 -8.17 -6.74
N LYS A 790 -27.52 -7.05 -6.64
CA LYS A 790 -27.90 -6.43 -5.36
C LYS A 790 -29.10 -7.09 -4.66
N GLY A 791 -29.69 -8.14 -5.24
CA GLY A 791 -30.89 -8.79 -4.73
C GLY A 791 -32.18 -7.99 -4.93
N LEU A 792 -32.16 -6.93 -5.74
CA LEU A 792 -33.30 -6.06 -6.03
C LEU A 792 -34.11 -6.61 -7.21
N TYR A 793 -34.60 -7.84 -7.09
CA TYR A 793 -35.17 -8.58 -8.22
C TYR A 793 -36.42 -7.97 -8.83
N ASP A 794 -37.25 -7.22 -8.08
CA ASP A 794 -38.43 -6.54 -8.65
C ASP A 794 -38.03 -5.42 -9.62
N LEU A 795 -36.92 -4.73 -9.34
CA LEU A 795 -36.37 -3.71 -10.25
C LEU A 795 -35.69 -4.40 -11.43
N ALA A 796 -34.92 -5.46 -11.17
CA ALA A 796 -34.27 -6.25 -12.22
C ALA A 796 -35.27 -6.79 -13.25
N ILE A 797 -36.40 -7.36 -12.80
CA ILE A 797 -37.47 -7.87 -13.67
C ILE A 797 -37.98 -6.76 -14.60
N ARG A 798 -38.28 -5.57 -14.07
CA ARG A 798 -38.79 -4.46 -14.89
C ARG A 798 -37.81 -4.06 -15.99
N GLU A 799 -36.53 -3.95 -15.65
CA GLU A 799 -35.51 -3.57 -16.62
C GLU A 799 -35.31 -4.67 -17.68
N PHE A 800 -35.31 -5.95 -17.29
CA PHE A 800 -35.23 -7.05 -18.24
C PHE A 800 -36.47 -7.17 -19.13
N GLU A 801 -37.67 -6.92 -18.60
CA GLU A 801 -38.90 -6.86 -19.41
C GLU A 801 -38.85 -5.75 -20.45
N GLU A 802 -38.33 -4.57 -20.07
CA GLU A 802 -38.14 -3.48 -21.02
C GLU A 802 -37.06 -3.83 -22.06
N THR A 803 -35.97 -4.50 -21.68
CA THR A 803 -34.99 -5.04 -22.65
C THR A 803 -35.66 -6.00 -23.63
N VAL A 804 -36.44 -6.98 -23.15
CA VAL A 804 -37.13 -7.96 -24.02
C VAL A 804 -38.16 -7.27 -24.91
N LYS A 805 -38.81 -6.21 -24.45
CA LYS A 805 -39.74 -5.41 -25.25
C LYS A 805 -39.04 -4.61 -26.35
N LEU A 806 -37.87 -4.05 -26.06
CA LEU A 806 -37.06 -3.29 -27.03
C LEU A 806 -36.32 -4.22 -28.01
N LYS A 807 -35.83 -5.37 -27.52
CA LYS A 807 -35.02 -6.35 -28.24
C LYS A 807 -35.47 -7.78 -27.92
N PRO A 808 -36.55 -8.27 -28.58
CA PRO A 808 -37.13 -9.59 -28.29
C PRO A 808 -36.24 -10.79 -28.63
N ASP A 809 -35.12 -10.57 -29.33
CA ASP A 809 -34.15 -11.59 -29.69
C ASP A 809 -32.92 -11.62 -28.75
N ASP A 810 -32.92 -10.84 -27.66
CA ASP A 810 -31.87 -10.87 -26.64
C ASP A 810 -32.03 -12.10 -25.71
N ALA A 811 -31.40 -13.21 -26.11
CA ALA A 811 -31.40 -14.45 -25.34
C ALA A 811 -30.89 -14.28 -23.89
N GLY A 812 -29.94 -13.35 -23.67
CA GLY A 812 -29.39 -13.07 -22.36
C GLY A 812 -30.35 -12.30 -21.45
N ALA A 813 -31.18 -11.42 -22.01
CA ALA A 813 -32.26 -10.75 -21.29
C ALA A 813 -33.35 -11.74 -20.87
N HIS A 814 -33.78 -12.62 -21.79
CA HIS A 814 -34.70 -13.72 -21.48
C HIS A 814 -34.14 -14.64 -20.38
N TYR A 815 -32.85 -15.00 -20.44
CA TYR A 815 -32.22 -15.83 -19.43
C TYR A 815 -32.23 -15.17 -18.05
N ASN A 816 -31.77 -13.92 -17.97
CA ASN A 816 -31.72 -13.18 -16.71
C ASN A 816 -33.12 -12.91 -16.13
N LEU A 817 -34.11 -12.67 -16.99
CA LEU A 817 -35.52 -12.55 -16.59
C LEU A 817 -36.05 -13.87 -16.04
N GLY A 818 -35.70 -15.00 -16.66
CA GLY A 818 -36.04 -16.34 -16.17
C GLY A 818 -35.48 -16.62 -14.78
N ILE A 819 -34.20 -16.28 -14.54
CA ILE A 819 -33.57 -16.38 -13.21
C ILE A 819 -34.31 -15.52 -12.18
N ALA A 820 -34.57 -14.25 -12.51
CA ALA A 820 -35.22 -13.32 -11.59
C ALA A 820 -36.65 -13.79 -11.23
N TYR A 821 -37.42 -14.30 -12.21
CA TYR A 821 -38.72 -14.92 -11.97
C TYR A 821 -38.63 -16.18 -11.12
N GLY A 822 -37.64 -17.03 -11.34
CA GLY A 822 -37.40 -18.24 -10.56
C GLY A 822 -37.13 -17.93 -9.08
N ILE A 823 -36.28 -16.94 -8.79
CA ILE A 823 -36.00 -16.48 -7.43
C ILE A 823 -37.25 -15.91 -6.75
N LYS A 824 -38.12 -15.23 -7.52
CA LYS A 824 -39.41 -14.72 -7.04
C LYS A 824 -40.50 -15.80 -6.92
N GLY A 825 -40.19 -17.05 -7.23
CA GLY A 825 -41.12 -18.18 -7.17
C GLY A 825 -42.17 -18.19 -8.29
N GLN A 826 -41.97 -17.40 -9.34
CA GLN A 826 -42.86 -17.31 -10.50
C GLN A 826 -42.44 -18.30 -11.58
N TYR A 827 -42.48 -19.59 -11.24
CA TYR A 827 -41.88 -20.67 -12.03
C TYR A 827 -42.47 -20.81 -13.45
N ASP A 828 -43.77 -20.58 -13.64
CA ASP A 828 -44.39 -20.65 -14.97
C ASP A 828 -43.92 -19.53 -15.90
N LEU A 829 -43.58 -18.35 -15.35
CA LEU A 829 -42.99 -17.26 -16.13
C LEU A 829 -41.51 -17.55 -16.41
N ALA A 830 -40.78 -18.07 -15.42
CA ALA A 830 -39.39 -18.47 -15.57
C ALA A 830 -39.20 -19.53 -16.67
N GLU A 831 -40.05 -20.57 -16.67
CA GLU A 831 -40.08 -21.65 -17.67
C GLU A 831 -40.17 -21.08 -19.09
N ARG A 832 -41.16 -20.21 -19.35
CA ARG A 832 -41.32 -19.57 -20.67
C ARG A 832 -40.11 -18.77 -21.10
N GLN A 833 -39.47 -18.06 -20.17
CA GLN A 833 -38.28 -17.27 -20.50
C GLN A 833 -37.08 -18.17 -20.82
N PHE A 834 -36.89 -19.27 -20.10
CA PHE A 834 -35.82 -20.23 -20.42
C PHE A 834 -36.08 -20.98 -21.74
N GLU A 835 -37.33 -21.33 -22.04
CA GLU A 835 -37.71 -21.87 -23.35
C GLU A 835 -37.38 -20.90 -24.48
N GLU A 836 -37.67 -19.62 -24.26
CA GLU A 836 -37.36 -18.57 -25.23
C GLU A 836 -35.85 -18.34 -25.38
N THR A 837 -35.09 -18.39 -24.28
CA THR A 837 -33.62 -18.40 -24.32
C THR A 837 -33.11 -19.56 -25.18
N LEU A 838 -33.65 -20.76 -25.03
CA LEU A 838 -33.25 -21.94 -25.83
C LEU A 838 -33.75 -21.89 -27.27
N ARG A 839 -34.86 -21.19 -27.54
CA ARG A 839 -35.33 -20.92 -28.91
C ARG A 839 -34.35 -20.02 -29.65
N LEU A 840 -33.83 -18.99 -28.97
CA LEU A 840 -32.91 -18.01 -29.53
C LEU A 840 -31.45 -18.51 -29.55
N ARG A 841 -31.03 -19.21 -28.50
CA ARG A 841 -29.71 -19.81 -28.33
C ARG A 841 -29.87 -21.29 -27.92
N PRO A 842 -30.04 -22.21 -28.89
CA PRO A 842 -30.22 -23.62 -28.61
C PRO A 842 -29.11 -24.22 -27.74
N ASP A 843 -27.88 -23.77 -27.89
CA ASP A 843 -26.66 -24.18 -27.18
C ASP A 843 -26.51 -23.62 -25.75
N HIS A 844 -27.48 -22.88 -25.20
CA HIS A 844 -27.37 -22.31 -23.86
C HIS A 844 -27.55 -23.38 -22.75
N GLU A 845 -26.44 -23.98 -22.31
CA GLU A 845 -26.42 -25.10 -21.36
C GLU A 845 -27.08 -24.79 -20.01
N GLU A 846 -26.83 -23.61 -19.45
CA GLU A 846 -27.33 -23.22 -18.13
C GLU A 846 -28.86 -23.09 -18.13
N ALA A 847 -29.42 -22.42 -19.15
CA ALA A 847 -30.86 -22.31 -19.34
C ALA A 847 -31.51 -23.70 -19.50
N ARG A 848 -30.86 -24.60 -20.25
CA ARG A 848 -31.32 -25.98 -20.45
C ARG A 848 -31.30 -26.79 -19.15
N SER A 849 -30.25 -26.65 -18.36
CA SER A 849 -30.11 -27.32 -17.06
C SER A 849 -31.21 -26.87 -16.09
N ILE A 850 -31.39 -25.55 -15.93
CA ILE A 850 -32.39 -24.97 -15.04
C ILE A 850 -33.81 -25.37 -15.48
N LEU A 851 -34.09 -25.34 -16.79
CA LEU A 851 -35.39 -25.76 -17.32
C LEU A 851 -35.66 -27.26 -17.06
N ASN A 852 -34.65 -28.12 -17.20
CA ASN A 852 -34.76 -29.55 -16.88
C ASN A 852 -35.03 -29.78 -15.37
N GLU A 853 -34.42 -28.99 -14.49
CA GLU A 853 -34.70 -29.05 -13.04
C GLU A 853 -36.12 -28.57 -12.72
N LEU A 854 -36.57 -27.48 -13.34
CA LEU A 854 -37.95 -27.00 -13.19
C LEU A 854 -38.95 -28.07 -13.63
N TYR A 855 -38.69 -28.77 -14.75
CA TYR A 855 -39.53 -29.88 -15.21
C TYR A 855 -39.52 -31.08 -14.28
N LYS A 856 -38.36 -31.48 -13.72
CA LYS A 856 -38.28 -32.54 -12.70
C LYS A 856 -39.10 -32.17 -11.46
N SER A 857 -39.00 -30.93 -10.99
CA SER A 857 -39.74 -30.47 -9.80
C SER A 857 -41.26 -30.42 -10.03
N LYS A 858 -41.70 -30.07 -11.25
CA LYS A 858 -43.12 -30.06 -11.65
C LYS A 858 -43.65 -31.49 -11.81
N HIS A 859 -42.82 -32.42 -12.28
CA HIS A 859 -43.13 -33.85 -12.37
C HIS A 859 -43.35 -34.49 -10.99
N GLU A 860 -42.46 -34.24 -10.04
CA GLU A 860 -42.60 -34.71 -8.65
C GLU A 860 -43.87 -34.18 -7.97
N ARG A 861 -44.37 -33.00 -8.38
CA ARG A 861 -45.61 -32.39 -7.88
C ARG A 861 -46.88 -32.83 -8.61
N SER A 862 -46.81 -33.37 -9.83
CA SER A 862 -47.97 -33.61 -10.71
C SER A 862 -48.20 -35.06 -11.15
N GLY A 863 -47.22 -35.96 -11.00
CA GLY A 863 -47.40 -37.41 -11.19
C GLY A 863 -47.68 -37.89 -12.62
N ILE A 864 -47.34 -37.12 -13.66
CA ILE A 864 -47.57 -37.46 -15.08
C ILE A 864 -46.24 -37.74 -15.81
N THR A 865 -46.18 -38.78 -16.65
CA THR A 865 -44.99 -39.21 -17.43
C THR A 865 -44.48 -38.14 -18.43
N PRO A 866 -43.14 -37.96 -18.57
CA PRO A 866 -42.56 -36.91 -19.40
C PRO A 866 -42.77 -37.14 -20.91
N GLN A 867 -43.07 -36.06 -21.65
CA GLN A 867 -42.73 -35.97 -23.07
C GLN A 867 -41.20 -35.87 -23.20
N SER A 868 -40.62 -36.52 -24.21
CA SER A 868 -39.18 -36.79 -24.34
C SER A 868 -38.28 -35.57 -24.12
N PRO A 869 -37.11 -35.73 -23.48
CA PRO A 869 -36.08 -34.69 -23.41
C PRO A 869 -35.67 -34.24 -24.82
N ILE A 870 -35.35 -32.95 -24.96
CA ILE A 870 -34.79 -32.39 -26.19
C ILE A 870 -33.50 -33.16 -26.53
N PRO A 871 -33.36 -33.77 -27.72
CA PRO A 871 -32.19 -34.56 -28.07
C PRO A 871 -30.91 -33.71 -28.13
N MET A 872 -29.80 -34.23 -27.62
CA MET A 872 -28.48 -33.59 -27.69
C MET A 872 -27.86 -33.80 -29.07
N GLU A 873 -27.50 -32.71 -29.77
CA GLU A 873 -26.58 -32.71 -30.91
C GLU A 873 -25.18 -32.31 -30.44
N GLU A 874 -24.16 -32.85 -31.13
CA GLU A 874 -22.74 -33.02 -30.76
C GLU A 874 -22.10 -31.85 -29.98
N ASP A 875 -22.23 -31.93 -28.66
CA ASP A 875 -21.55 -31.07 -27.70
C ASP A 875 -20.17 -31.67 -27.35
N LYS A 876 -19.11 -31.02 -27.85
CA LYS A 876 -17.72 -31.37 -27.55
C LYS A 876 -17.38 -31.24 -26.06
N GLY A 877 -18.13 -30.43 -25.31
CA GLY A 877 -18.04 -30.31 -23.85
C GLY A 877 -18.59 -31.54 -23.14
N ALA A 878 -19.79 -31.99 -23.49
CA ALA A 878 -20.33 -33.28 -23.02
C ALA A 878 -19.47 -34.47 -23.46
N GLU A 879 -18.89 -34.44 -24.66
CA GLU A 879 -17.97 -35.47 -25.14
C GLU A 879 -16.65 -35.46 -24.34
N ALA A 880 -16.07 -34.28 -24.09
CA ALA A 880 -14.90 -34.14 -23.22
C ALA A 880 -15.17 -34.62 -21.78
N GLN A 881 -16.35 -34.29 -21.24
CA GLN A 881 -16.78 -34.75 -19.93
C GLN A 881 -16.98 -36.27 -19.88
N LEU A 882 -17.51 -36.87 -20.94
CA LEU A 882 -17.65 -38.32 -21.07
C LEU A 882 -16.28 -39.01 -21.13
N HIS A 883 -15.32 -38.46 -21.88
CA HIS A 883 -13.94 -38.93 -21.91
C HIS A 883 -13.26 -38.79 -20.53
N LEU A 884 -13.48 -37.69 -19.81
CA LEU A 884 -13.02 -37.53 -18.42
C LEU A 884 -13.61 -38.62 -17.50
N GLU A 885 -14.92 -38.87 -17.56
CA GLU A 885 -15.59 -39.90 -16.75
C GLU A 885 -15.10 -41.31 -17.06
N ARG A 886 -14.87 -41.63 -18.35
CA ARG A 886 -14.28 -42.91 -18.78
C ARG A 886 -12.85 -43.07 -18.28
N GLY A 887 -12.03 -42.03 -18.42
CA GLY A 887 -10.68 -42.00 -17.90
C GLY A 887 -10.64 -42.23 -16.39
N LEU A 888 -11.52 -41.56 -15.63
CA LEU A 888 -11.66 -41.75 -14.18
C LEU A 888 -12.09 -43.18 -13.82
N ALA A 889 -13.05 -43.75 -14.55
CA ALA A 889 -13.50 -45.12 -14.33
C ALA A 889 -12.40 -46.16 -14.60
N LEU A 890 -11.55 -45.92 -15.61
CA LEU A 890 -10.37 -46.74 -15.91
C LEU A 890 -9.30 -46.57 -14.85
N LEU A 891 -8.99 -45.33 -14.45
CA LEU A 891 -8.02 -45.02 -13.40
C LEU A 891 -8.41 -45.66 -12.06
N LYS A 892 -9.70 -45.70 -11.73
CA LYS A 892 -10.22 -46.38 -10.53
C LYS A 892 -9.97 -47.90 -10.54
N LYS A 893 -9.93 -48.53 -11.71
CA LYS A 893 -9.60 -49.97 -11.84
C LYS A 893 -8.13 -50.27 -11.59
N VAL A 894 -7.25 -49.28 -11.79
CA VAL A 894 -5.81 -49.39 -11.48
C VAL A 894 -5.58 -49.52 -9.97
N MET A 895 -6.44 -48.91 -9.14
CA MET A 895 -6.37 -48.96 -7.67
C MET A 895 -7.49 -49.85 -7.08
N PRO A 896 -7.39 -51.18 -7.22
CA PRO A 896 -6.72 -51.98 -6.19
C PRO A 896 -5.94 -53.19 -6.75
N GLY A 897 -4.61 -53.22 -6.58
CA GLY A 897 -3.76 -54.36 -6.93
C GLY A 897 -2.92 -54.23 -8.21
N TYR A 898 -2.82 -53.03 -8.80
CA TYR A 898 -1.98 -52.70 -9.97
C TYR A 898 -2.28 -53.54 -11.22
N ASP A 899 -3.52 -53.45 -11.71
CA ASP A 899 -3.79 -53.77 -13.12
C ASP A 899 -3.32 -52.59 -14.01
N VAL A 900 -2.03 -52.59 -14.35
CA VAL A 900 -1.39 -51.60 -15.22
C VAL A 900 -1.95 -51.60 -16.66
N SER A 901 -2.74 -52.61 -17.04
CA SER A 901 -3.30 -52.68 -18.40
C SER A 901 -4.34 -51.59 -18.68
N ALA A 902 -4.98 -51.04 -17.64
CA ALA A 902 -5.97 -49.98 -17.74
C ALA A 902 -5.37 -48.55 -17.73
N LEU A 903 -4.07 -48.40 -17.46
CA LEU A 903 -3.40 -47.10 -17.33
C LEU A 903 -3.27 -46.36 -18.67
N ASP A 904 -2.80 -47.06 -19.71
CA ASP A 904 -2.67 -46.47 -21.05
C ASP A 904 -4.02 -46.06 -21.66
N PRO A 905 -5.09 -46.89 -21.55
CA PRO A 905 -6.44 -46.46 -21.88
C PRO A 905 -6.90 -45.22 -21.11
N ALA A 906 -6.64 -45.13 -19.80
CA ALA A 906 -7.03 -43.97 -19.01
C ALA A 906 -6.32 -42.69 -19.49
N ILE A 907 -5.02 -42.76 -19.76
CA ILE A 907 -4.24 -41.64 -20.34
C ILE A 907 -4.82 -41.23 -21.69
N SER A 908 -5.22 -42.18 -22.53
CA SER A 908 -5.82 -41.88 -23.83
C SER A 908 -7.14 -41.14 -23.69
N GLU A 909 -8.01 -41.57 -22.78
CA GLU A 909 -9.29 -40.90 -22.51
C GLU A 909 -9.08 -39.48 -21.97
N PHE A 910 -8.15 -39.27 -21.04
CA PHE A 910 -7.85 -37.93 -20.54
C PHE A 910 -7.22 -37.03 -21.61
N LYS A 911 -6.38 -37.57 -22.50
CA LYS A 911 -5.84 -36.81 -23.65
C LYS A 911 -6.94 -36.37 -24.61
N GLU A 912 -7.90 -37.23 -24.90
CA GLU A 912 -9.04 -36.86 -25.73
C GLU A 912 -9.93 -35.82 -25.02
N ALA A 913 -10.13 -35.94 -23.71
CA ALA A 913 -10.82 -34.92 -22.93
C ALA A 913 -10.12 -33.54 -23.03
N VAL A 914 -8.79 -33.49 -22.86
CA VAL A 914 -7.98 -32.28 -23.04
C VAL A 914 -8.01 -31.77 -24.49
N ARG A 915 -7.95 -32.67 -25.47
CA ARG A 915 -8.00 -32.29 -26.90
C ARG A 915 -9.33 -31.65 -27.28
N LEU A 916 -10.43 -32.19 -26.75
CA LEU A 916 -11.78 -31.68 -26.99
C LEU A 916 -12.06 -30.40 -26.20
N LYS A 917 -11.54 -30.32 -24.98
CA LYS A 917 -11.69 -29.17 -24.08
C LYS A 917 -10.39 -28.86 -23.32
N PRO A 918 -9.50 -28.03 -23.89
CA PRO A 918 -8.19 -27.71 -23.28
C PRO A 918 -8.25 -26.92 -21.98
N ASP A 919 -9.37 -26.29 -21.65
CA ASP A 919 -9.58 -25.55 -20.40
C ASP A 919 -10.19 -26.42 -19.28
N LEU A 920 -10.37 -27.73 -19.51
CA LEU A 920 -10.90 -28.67 -18.53
C LEU A 920 -9.84 -29.07 -17.50
N VAL A 921 -9.75 -28.29 -16.42
CA VAL A 921 -8.76 -28.45 -15.34
C VAL A 921 -8.74 -29.86 -14.76
N GLU A 922 -9.92 -30.47 -14.57
CA GLU A 922 -10.07 -31.82 -14.03
C GLU A 922 -9.41 -32.88 -14.94
N ALA A 923 -9.39 -32.68 -16.26
CA ALA A 923 -8.71 -33.58 -17.18
C ALA A 923 -7.19 -33.48 -17.06
N HIS A 924 -6.64 -32.25 -16.96
CA HIS A 924 -5.21 -32.03 -16.71
C HIS A 924 -4.75 -32.63 -15.39
N TYR A 925 -5.52 -32.48 -14.30
CA TYR A 925 -5.20 -33.11 -13.02
C TYR A 925 -5.08 -34.62 -13.11
N ASN A 926 -6.10 -35.26 -13.68
CA ASN A 926 -6.15 -36.71 -13.73
C ASN A 926 -5.15 -37.28 -14.74
N LEU A 927 -4.85 -36.55 -15.81
CA LEU A 927 -3.79 -36.87 -16.76
C LEU A 927 -2.41 -36.79 -16.09
N GLY A 928 -2.12 -35.73 -15.33
CA GLY A 928 -0.89 -35.59 -14.55
C GLY A 928 -0.70 -36.72 -13.55
N TRP A 929 -1.75 -37.10 -12.82
CA TRP A 929 -1.74 -38.27 -11.94
C TRP A 929 -1.45 -39.57 -12.68
N ALA A 930 -2.10 -39.81 -13.83
CA ALA A 930 -1.90 -41.00 -14.63
C ALA A 930 -0.47 -41.10 -15.18
N TYR A 931 0.13 -39.98 -15.61
CA TYR A 931 1.54 -39.92 -15.97
C TYR A 931 2.48 -40.20 -14.80
N GLY A 932 2.12 -39.75 -13.60
CA GLY A 932 2.86 -40.09 -12.38
C GLY A 932 2.88 -41.59 -12.09
N ILE A 933 1.75 -42.29 -12.25
CA ILE A 933 1.70 -43.76 -12.09
C ILE A 933 2.57 -44.46 -13.15
N LYS A 934 2.67 -43.88 -14.36
CA LYS A 934 3.49 -44.38 -15.46
C LYS A 934 4.99 -44.09 -15.29
N GLY A 935 5.37 -43.22 -14.34
CA GLY A 935 6.75 -42.77 -14.14
C GLY A 935 7.21 -41.73 -15.18
N GLN A 936 6.27 -40.98 -15.77
CA GLN A 936 6.57 -39.91 -16.73
C GLN A 936 6.53 -38.55 -16.02
N ASP A 937 7.59 -38.25 -15.26
CA ASP A 937 7.62 -37.09 -14.35
C ASP A 937 7.56 -35.73 -15.06
N ASP A 938 8.21 -35.58 -16.22
CA ASP A 938 8.17 -34.33 -16.99
C ASP A 938 6.76 -34.00 -17.50
N LEU A 939 6.05 -35.02 -18.00
CA LEU A 939 4.67 -34.87 -18.46
C LEU A 939 3.73 -34.62 -17.29
N LYS A 940 3.92 -35.30 -16.16
CA LYS A 940 3.17 -35.02 -14.92
C LYS A 940 3.30 -33.56 -14.48
N ILE A 941 4.52 -33.01 -14.47
CA ILE A 941 4.78 -31.62 -14.09
C ILE A 941 4.09 -30.68 -15.09
N SER A 942 4.26 -30.91 -16.39
CA SER A 942 3.64 -30.08 -17.44
C SER A 942 2.11 -30.00 -17.31
N GLU A 943 1.43 -31.12 -17.02
CA GLU A 943 -0.03 -31.12 -16.87
C GLU A 943 -0.48 -30.40 -15.58
N PHE A 944 0.29 -30.49 -14.49
CA PHE A 944 -0.01 -29.74 -13.27
C PHE A 944 0.32 -28.25 -13.39
N GLU A 945 1.35 -27.88 -14.15
CA GLU A 945 1.64 -26.49 -14.53
C GLU A 945 0.49 -25.88 -15.33
N GLU A 946 -0.09 -26.66 -16.26
CA GLU A 946 -1.26 -26.24 -17.02
C GLU A 946 -2.51 -26.11 -16.15
N ALA A 947 -2.72 -27.04 -15.21
CA ALA A 947 -3.84 -26.98 -14.27
C ALA A 947 -3.77 -25.71 -13.37
N VAL A 948 -2.58 -25.34 -12.86
CA VAL A 948 -2.42 -24.10 -12.08
C VAL A 948 -2.52 -22.84 -12.95
N ARG A 949 -2.17 -22.92 -14.25
CA ARG A 949 -2.33 -21.81 -15.20
C ARG A 949 -3.81 -21.53 -15.46
N LEU A 950 -4.60 -22.57 -15.62
CA LEU A 950 -6.05 -22.48 -15.85
C LEU A 950 -6.83 -22.08 -14.58
N ARG A 951 -6.38 -22.52 -13.39
CA ARG A 951 -7.00 -22.16 -12.11
C ARG A 951 -5.96 -21.62 -11.09
N PRO A 952 -5.55 -20.34 -11.19
CA PRO A 952 -4.50 -19.75 -10.35
C PRO A 952 -4.83 -19.62 -8.86
N ASN A 953 -6.10 -19.80 -8.46
CA ASN A 953 -6.55 -19.69 -7.07
C ASN A 953 -6.92 -21.06 -6.46
N ASP A 954 -6.36 -22.16 -6.98
CA ASP A 954 -6.60 -23.52 -6.48
C ASP A 954 -5.40 -24.02 -5.66
N ALA A 955 -5.56 -24.07 -4.33
CA ALA A 955 -4.53 -24.51 -3.40
C ALA A 955 -4.16 -26.00 -3.58
N GLU A 956 -5.11 -26.84 -3.99
CA GLU A 956 -4.85 -28.26 -4.22
C GLU A 956 -3.99 -28.48 -5.47
N ALA A 957 -4.19 -27.64 -6.48
CA ALA A 957 -3.37 -27.56 -7.70
C ALA A 957 -1.88 -27.37 -7.39
N TYR A 958 -1.58 -26.30 -6.66
CA TYR A 958 -0.23 -25.92 -6.31
C TYR A 958 0.42 -26.95 -5.38
N ARG A 959 -0.37 -27.61 -4.52
CA ARG A 959 0.12 -28.73 -3.70
C ARG A 959 0.43 -29.97 -4.54
N ASN A 960 -0.38 -30.29 -5.54
CA ASN A 960 -0.13 -31.40 -6.47
C ASN A 960 1.14 -31.15 -7.30
N LEU A 961 1.30 -29.92 -7.81
CA LEU A 961 2.50 -29.48 -8.53
C LEU A 961 3.75 -29.54 -7.64
N GLY A 962 3.67 -29.02 -6.41
CA GLY A 962 4.76 -29.07 -5.43
C GLY A 962 5.19 -30.51 -5.13
N ALA A 963 4.24 -31.42 -4.96
CA ALA A 963 4.54 -32.84 -4.77
C ALA A 963 5.21 -33.48 -6.00
N ALA A 964 4.80 -33.08 -7.21
CA ALA A 964 5.41 -33.55 -8.46
C ALA A 964 6.86 -33.08 -8.59
N LEU A 965 7.11 -31.79 -8.35
CA LEU A 965 8.44 -31.17 -8.40
C LEU A 965 9.38 -31.76 -7.34
N ASN A 966 8.87 -32.06 -6.15
CA ASN A 966 9.68 -32.69 -5.11
C ASN A 966 10.13 -34.11 -5.53
N MET A 967 9.20 -34.91 -6.08
CA MET A 967 9.53 -36.25 -6.58
C MET A 967 10.56 -36.23 -7.71
N SER A 968 10.60 -35.16 -8.53
CA SER A 968 11.60 -34.98 -9.59
C SER A 968 12.91 -34.35 -9.09
N GLY A 969 13.08 -34.17 -7.77
CA GLY A 969 14.28 -33.56 -7.17
C GLY A 969 14.36 -32.03 -7.26
N ARG A 970 13.34 -31.35 -7.82
CA ARG A 970 13.25 -29.88 -7.93
C ARG A 970 12.71 -29.29 -6.63
N LYS A 971 13.46 -29.49 -5.53
CA LYS A 971 13.04 -29.14 -4.15
C LYS A 971 12.70 -27.65 -3.97
N VAL A 972 13.46 -26.74 -4.58
CA VAL A 972 13.21 -25.29 -4.48
C VAL A 972 11.89 -24.92 -5.16
N ASP A 973 11.65 -25.41 -6.38
CA ASP A 973 10.41 -25.15 -7.12
C ASP A 973 9.19 -25.76 -6.40
N ALA A 974 9.39 -26.88 -5.73
CA ALA A 974 8.37 -27.50 -4.88
C ALA A 974 7.99 -26.59 -3.69
N ILE A 975 8.97 -26.01 -2.99
CA ILE A 975 8.74 -25.04 -1.90
C ILE A 975 7.98 -23.81 -2.43
N VAL A 976 8.35 -23.26 -3.59
CA VAL A 976 7.62 -22.14 -4.21
C VAL A 976 6.16 -22.51 -4.48
N SER A 977 5.92 -23.72 -4.98
CA SER A 977 4.56 -24.21 -5.25
C SER A 977 3.77 -24.41 -3.96
N TYR A 978 4.36 -24.97 -2.90
CA TYR A 978 3.69 -25.09 -1.60
C TYR A 978 3.40 -23.74 -0.96
N ASN A 979 4.30 -22.76 -1.07
CA ASN A 979 4.05 -21.40 -0.59
C ASN A 979 2.88 -20.74 -1.30
N LYS A 980 2.72 -20.95 -2.62
CA LYS A 980 1.53 -20.50 -3.35
C LYS A 980 0.25 -21.20 -2.87
N ALA A 981 0.31 -22.52 -2.62
CA ALA A 981 -0.82 -23.26 -2.05
C ALA A 981 -1.22 -22.71 -0.66
N LEU A 982 -0.24 -22.37 0.16
CA LEU A 982 -0.43 -21.85 1.53
C LEU A 982 -0.87 -20.39 1.55
N ALA A 983 -0.49 -19.58 0.56
CA ALA A 983 -1.02 -18.22 0.38
C ALA A 983 -2.51 -18.23 0.05
N ILE A 984 -2.97 -19.23 -0.73
CA ILE A 984 -4.39 -19.41 -1.07
C ILE A 984 -5.16 -20.02 0.10
N ASN A 985 -4.59 -21.04 0.75
CA ASN A 985 -5.20 -21.71 1.91
C ASN A 985 -4.19 -21.90 3.05
N PRO A 986 -4.08 -20.93 3.98
CA PRO A 986 -3.19 -21.03 5.14
C PRO A 986 -3.53 -22.19 6.08
N GLY A 987 -4.78 -22.68 6.03
CA GLY A 987 -5.28 -23.83 6.77
C GLY A 987 -4.95 -25.19 6.15
N TYR A 988 -4.04 -25.27 5.18
CA TYR A 988 -3.71 -26.53 4.52
C TYR A 988 -2.59 -27.28 5.27
N ALA A 989 -2.94 -27.99 6.35
CA ALA A 989 -1.98 -28.71 7.21
C ALA A 989 -1.02 -29.64 6.44
N LYS A 990 -1.51 -30.30 5.38
CA LYS A 990 -0.69 -31.17 4.53
C LYS A 990 0.38 -30.40 3.76
N ALA A 991 0.08 -29.22 3.22
CA ALA A 991 1.08 -28.42 2.50
C ALA A 991 2.20 -27.95 3.43
N TRP A 992 1.87 -27.51 4.66
CA TRP A 992 2.85 -27.20 5.69
C TRP A 992 3.75 -28.40 6.02
N TYR A 993 3.18 -29.60 6.18
CA TYR A 993 3.95 -30.82 6.43
C TYR A 993 4.88 -31.18 5.26
N GLU A 994 4.39 -31.14 4.02
CA GLU A 994 5.17 -31.52 2.83
C GLU A 994 6.31 -30.52 2.58
N GLU A 995 6.10 -29.22 2.83
CA GLU A 995 7.18 -28.22 2.81
C GLU A 995 8.22 -28.49 3.92
N GLY A 996 7.76 -28.72 5.15
CA GLY A 996 8.65 -29.03 6.27
C GLY A 996 9.48 -30.30 6.03
N SER A 997 8.93 -31.30 5.35
CA SER A 997 9.68 -32.52 5.00
C SER A 997 10.80 -32.24 4.00
N ILE A 998 10.59 -31.34 3.05
CA ILE A 998 11.63 -30.95 2.08
C ILE A 998 12.73 -30.15 2.77
N LEU A 999 12.35 -29.25 3.68
CA LEU A 999 13.29 -28.46 4.47
C LEU A 999 14.17 -29.35 5.35
N GLU A 1000 13.61 -30.40 5.96
CA GLU A 1000 14.40 -31.40 6.68
C GLU A 1000 15.36 -32.16 5.76
N ASP A 1001 14.92 -32.57 4.57
CA ASP A 1001 15.80 -33.18 3.56
C ASP A 1001 16.87 -32.20 3.00
N MET A 1002 16.79 -30.91 3.34
CA MET A 1002 17.75 -29.85 2.98
C MET A 1002 18.55 -29.35 4.20
N ASP A 1003 18.53 -30.09 5.32
CA ASP A 1003 19.17 -29.73 6.59
C ASP A 1003 18.65 -28.43 7.25
N GLY A 1004 17.50 -27.90 6.81
CA GLY A 1004 16.77 -26.77 7.39
C GLY A 1004 15.87 -27.20 8.54
N TYR A 1005 16.46 -27.70 9.62
CA TYR A 1005 15.73 -28.37 10.70
C TYR A 1005 14.81 -27.43 11.52
N GLU A 1006 15.19 -26.16 11.74
CA GLU A 1006 14.36 -25.21 12.50
C GLU A 1006 13.17 -24.69 11.68
N GLU A 1007 13.38 -24.45 10.38
CA GLU A 1007 12.34 -24.09 9.43
C GLU A 1007 11.35 -25.25 9.27
N ALA A 1008 11.85 -26.49 9.20
CA ALA A 1008 11.01 -27.69 9.20
C ALA A 1008 10.16 -27.83 10.47
N ILE A 1009 10.72 -27.51 11.65
CA ILE A 1009 9.97 -27.48 12.91
C ILE A 1009 8.86 -26.43 12.87
N THR A 1010 9.15 -25.24 12.34
CA THR A 1010 8.17 -24.16 12.18
C THR A 1010 7.01 -24.58 11.28
N CYS A 1011 7.31 -25.21 10.15
CA CYS A 1011 6.30 -25.78 9.26
C CYS A 1011 5.47 -26.87 9.95
N CYS A 1012 6.11 -27.75 10.75
CA CYS A 1012 5.40 -28.73 11.56
C CYS A 1012 4.47 -28.08 12.59
N ASP A 1013 4.89 -27.01 13.25
CA ASP A 1013 4.06 -26.31 14.23
C ASP A 1013 2.83 -25.64 13.59
N LYS A 1014 2.99 -25.05 12.41
CA LYS A 1014 1.87 -24.53 11.63
C LYS A 1014 0.93 -25.66 11.19
N ALA A 1015 1.46 -26.80 10.73
CA ALA A 1015 0.65 -27.97 10.40
C ALA A 1015 -0.14 -28.50 11.60
N LEU A 1016 0.48 -28.51 12.79
CA LEU A 1016 -0.10 -29.00 14.05
C LEU A 1016 -1.08 -28.01 14.68
N ALA A 1017 -0.91 -26.70 14.46
CA ALA A 1017 -1.90 -25.69 14.84
C ALA A 1017 -3.22 -25.90 14.09
N VAL A 1018 -3.14 -26.28 12.81
CA VAL A 1018 -4.32 -26.58 11.98
C VAL A 1018 -4.88 -27.97 12.30
N ASN A 1019 -4.03 -28.99 12.38
CA ASN A 1019 -4.43 -30.35 12.72
C ASN A 1019 -3.55 -30.92 13.85
N PRO A 1020 -3.97 -30.76 15.13
CA PRO A 1020 -3.19 -31.24 16.27
C PRO A 1020 -2.96 -32.75 16.32
N LYS A 1021 -3.75 -33.53 15.57
CA LYS A 1021 -3.66 -34.98 15.47
C LYS A 1021 -2.83 -35.44 14.27
N TYR A 1022 -2.14 -34.54 13.57
CA TYR A 1022 -1.36 -34.90 12.39
C TYR A 1022 -0.06 -35.61 12.80
N THR A 1023 -0.13 -36.94 12.94
CA THR A 1023 0.97 -37.77 13.44
C THR A 1023 2.27 -37.59 12.65
N SER A 1024 2.19 -37.50 11.31
CA SER A 1024 3.39 -37.32 10.48
C SER A 1024 4.13 -36.01 10.80
N ALA A 1025 3.41 -34.93 11.10
CA ALA A 1025 4.02 -33.66 11.51
C ALA A 1025 4.66 -33.76 12.91
N TRP A 1026 4.05 -34.47 13.86
CA TRP A 1026 4.68 -34.75 15.16
C TRP A 1026 5.96 -35.59 15.01
N SER A 1027 5.94 -36.61 14.14
CA SER A 1027 7.11 -37.47 13.88
C SER A 1027 8.24 -36.72 13.16
N LEU A 1028 7.90 -35.89 12.18
CA LEU A 1028 8.86 -35.04 11.48
C LEU A 1028 9.50 -34.03 12.45
N LYS A 1029 8.68 -33.32 13.25
CA LYS A 1029 9.16 -32.41 14.29
C LYS A 1029 10.10 -33.10 15.28
N ALA A 1030 9.75 -34.31 15.74
CA ALA A 1030 10.60 -35.08 16.64
C ALA A 1030 11.95 -35.42 16.02
N ARG A 1031 11.98 -35.82 14.75
CA ARG A 1031 13.20 -36.12 14.00
C ARG A 1031 14.09 -34.87 13.83
N CYS A 1032 13.50 -33.73 13.48
CA CYS A 1032 14.24 -32.46 13.37
C CYS A 1032 14.84 -32.04 14.72
N LEU A 1033 14.07 -32.15 15.82
CA LEU A 1033 14.54 -31.85 17.18
C LEU A 1033 15.69 -32.77 17.62
N ASP A 1034 15.63 -34.05 17.27
CA ASP A 1034 16.69 -35.02 17.55
C ASP A 1034 17.98 -34.69 16.79
N ARG A 1035 17.86 -34.28 15.51
CA ARG A 1035 18.99 -33.81 14.69
C ARG A 1035 19.64 -32.54 15.23
N LEU A 1036 18.87 -31.68 15.89
CA LEU A 1036 19.34 -30.46 16.56
C LEU A 1036 19.86 -30.71 18.00
N GLY A 1037 19.88 -31.95 18.48
CA GLY A 1037 20.33 -32.29 19.83
C GLY A 1037 19.32 -31.99 20.95
N ARG A 1038 18.08 -31.60 20.60
CA ARG A 1038 16.98 -31.29 21.52
C ARG A 1038 16.21 -32.56 21.89
N HIS A 1039 16.93 -33.56 22.40
CA HIS A 1039 16.41 -34.92 22.63
C HIS A 1039 15.20 -34.98 23.56
N GLN A 1040 15.14 -34.13 24.59
CA GLN A 1040 14.03 -34.13 25.55
C GLN A 1040 12.71 -33.68 24.90
N GLU A 1041 12.76 -32.70 24.01
CA GLU A 1041 11.61 -32.20 23.27
C GLU A 1041 11.20 -33.18 22.15
N ALA A 1042 12.19 -33.84 21.54
CA ALA A 1042 11.96 -34.92 20.58
C ALA A 1042 11.17 -36.07 21.22
N ILE A 1043 11.52 -36.48 22.46
CA ILE A 1043 10.78 -37.51 23.21
C ILE A 1043 9.32 -37.10 23.42
N LEU A 1044 9.05 -35.86 23.83
CA LEU A 1044 7.69 -35.35 24.01
C LEU A 1044 6.90 -35.36 22.69
N CYS A 1045 7.53 -34.99 21.58
CA CYS A 1045 6.91 -35.05 20.26
C CYS A 1045 6.64 -36.50 19.81
N HIS A 1046 7.54 -37.45 20.11
CA HIS A 1046 7.32 -38.88 19.87
C HIS A 1046 6.17 -39.45 20.72
N GLU A 1047 6.05 -39.05 21.98
CA GLU A 1047 4.93 -39.42 22.84
C GLU A 1047 3.60 -38.86 22.30
N ARG A 1048 3.59 -37.61 21.84
CA ARG A 1048 2.41 -36.99 21.21
C ARG A 1048 2.05 -37.64 19.88
N ALA A 1049 3.03 -38.00 19.05
CA ALA A 1049 2.80 -38.78 17.84
C ALA A 1049 2.16 -40.14 18.16
N ARG A 1050 2.69 -40.84 19.16
CA ARG A 1050 2.17 -42.14 19.61
C ARG A 1050 0.76 -42.05 20.20
N ASN A 1051 0.48 -41.00 20.97
CA ASN A 1051 -0.84 -40.78 21.58
C ASN A 1051 -1.90 -40.32 20.55
N SER A 1052 -1.47 -39.59 19.51
CA SER A 1052 -2.35 -39.20 18.38
C SER A 1052 -2.78 -40.39 17.52
N PHE A 1053 -2.05 -41.50 17.61
CA PHE A 1053 -2.34 -42.78 16.96
C PHE A 1053 -3.37 -43.65 17.71
N GLY A 1054 -4.03 -43.14 18.76
CA GLY A 1054 -4.73 -43.96 19.74
C GLY A 1054 -5.84 -44.90 19.23
N ARG A 1055 -5.68 -46.19 19.58
CA ARG A 1055 -6.62 -47.33 19.61
C ARG A 1055 -7.24 -47.84 18.32
#